data_AF-A0A9P7DXL1-F1
#
_entry.id   AF-A0A9P7DXL1-F1
#
_cell.length_a   1.000
_cell.length_b   1.000
_cell.length_c   1.000
_cell.angle_alpha   90.00
_cell.angle_beta   90.00
_cell.angle_gamma   90.00
#
_symmetry.space_group_name_H-M   'P 1'
#
loop_
_entity.id
_entity.type
_entity.pdbx_description
1 polymer ?
#
loop_
_entity_poly.entity_id
_entity_poly.type
_entity_poly.pdbx_seq_one_letter_code
_entity_poly.pdbx_strand_id
1 'polypeptide(L)'
;MISATLLSQLPQDLRRLVRGVSNRSVADFEELCDRLPGCSTSELCILQPVLYMYLDPDRIPAKPNPAATTDIELVYWSLLAIVVTLGRIDGFGADSPAESEQRYLISSWNRVTPWLVFFHDQFIMCRANYRPVDRTSVIKLVTSLLFHVSVVGGNRGETTGLPITPILYRPIAELWLLALKTKDKDVVCLSVQSGAHIASFRVFGSFLVAECIRNESFVTILLEVSGGIDTVTSTALKYVKNVRLMAKDPDIVSNSFKLKLLVPMFSCCVGIIATTSMHNAAMREAYILQRSIKEIFSALRVLQSLPPGGGSMVQALASSFPYLVFLLKHADDPVSAFHQALRAHAFETMVHVGPSGPLEVELEVEADPHKINEIFFMILFSYILHNKILTYACKHVDAWSDNLGPIVRQDGHLWDVWSKTEQTIRSYGMCRSGAEMIRSPSPSEKGWVLQVSCRPNCFIPADLSTYYQCYCGGTAEEIYLRQCAGCQVVRYCSKRCQRDSWYSHHRLSCNFLKAAVGLSTPHYVKRSLCLLAALEECHIERKWDNIRKLVAAAQWEYPKDRERLVVELALDRNEESVGPLRHYLFLFNGLSENEVVSRLSSSCPNPRDHLRQLFFCSVITINDRYLSRQFLFSPCTALDMEIVPQTLSRNRQCV
;
A
#
# COMPACT_ATOMS: atom_id res chain seq x y z
N MET A 1 -9.17 44.43 -26.88
CA MET A 1 -9.45 44.66 -28.32
C MET A 1 -8.46 43.84 -29.12
N ILE A 2 -8.94 43.06 -30.09
CA ILE A 2 -8.08 42.26 -30.97
C ILE A 2 -7.49 43.20 -32.02
N SER A 3 -6.16 43.22 -32.18
CA SER A 3 -5.52 44.09 -33.17
C SER A 3 -6.00 43.71 -34.57
N ALA A 4 -6.61 44.67 -35.29
CA ALA A 4 -7.06 44.47 -36.67
C ALA A 4 -5.90 44.05 -37.59
N THR A 5 -4.68 44.50 -37.27
CA THR A 5 -3.45 44.12 -37.98
C THR A 5 -3.15 42.63 -37.83
N LEU A 6 -3.30 42.06 -36.63
CA LEU A 6 -3.10 40.62 -36.40
C LEU A 6 -4.17 39.80 -37.10
N LEU A 7 -5.44 40.21 -37.03
CA LEU A 7 -6.53 39.50 -37.71
C LEU A 7 -6.35 39.49 -39.23
N SER A 8 -5.70 40.51 -39.81
CA SER A 8 -5.44 40.57 -41.25
C SER A 8 -4.50 39.47 -41.76
N GLN A 9 -3.73 38.83 -40.87
CA GLN A 9 -2.81 37.73 -41.17
C GLN A 9 -3.53 36.38 -41.30
N LEU A 10 -4.79 36.28 -40.86
CA LEU A 10 -5.57 35.05 -40.98
C LEU A 10 -6.11 34.87 -42.43
N PRO A 11 -6.24 33.62 -42.91
CA PRO A 11 -7.01 33.27 -44.09
C PRO A 11 -8.40 33.94 -44.13
N GLN A 12 -8.88 34.26 -45.34
CA GLN A 12 -10.12 35.03 -45.51
C GLN A 12 -11.35 34.34 -44.93
N ASP A 13 -11.42 33.01 -45.03
CA ASP A 13 -12.44 32.16 -44.44
C ASP A 13 -12.41 32.22 -42.90
N LEU A 14 -11.24 32.10 -42.27
CA LEU A 14 -11.10 32.25 -40.82
C LEU A 14 -11.47 33.67 -40.35
N ARG A 15 -11.11 34.71 -41.12
CA ARG A 15 -11.53 36.09 -40.83
C ARG A 15 -13.05 36.28 -40.88
N ARG A 16 -13.73 35.62 -41.82
CA ARG A 16 -15.20 35.62 -41.91
C ARG A 16 -15.79 35.02 -40.62
N LEU A 17 -15.28 33.86 -40.20
CA LEU A 17 -15.73 33.18 -39.00
C LEU A 17 -15.48 34.01 -37.75
N VAL A 18 -14.28 34.56 -37.56
CA VAL A 18 -13.97 35.44 -36.42
C VAL A 18 -14.90 36.65 -36.33
N ARG A 19 -15.30 37.23 -37.47
CA ARG A 19 -16.29 38.31 -37.52
C ARG A 19 -17.68 37.83 -37.10
N GLY A 20 -18.09 36.66 -37.59
CA GLY A 20 -19.33 36.00 -37.18
C GLY A 20 -19.36 35.73 -35.68
N VAL A 21 -18.29 35.14 -35.14
CA VAL A 21 -18.06 34.94 -33.71
C VAL A 21 -18.19 36.27 -32.99
N SER A 22 -17.48 37.33 -33.40
CA SER A 22 -17.58 38.67 -32.79
C SER A 22 -19.02 39.23 -32.75
N ASN A 23 -19.84 38.86 -33.73
CA ASN A 23 -21.26 39.19 -33.81
C ASN A 23 -22.17 38.19 -33.07
N ARG A 24 -21.60 37.35 -32.19
CA ARG A 24 -22.29 36.36 -31.36
C ARG A 24 -22.99 35.24 -32.14
N SER A 25 -22.49 34.92 -33.33
CA SER A 25 -22.97 33.78 -34.13
C SER A 25 -22.43 32.46 -33.57
N VAL A 26 -23.30 31.64 -32.99
CA VAL A 26 -22.95 30.30 -32.47
C VAL A 26 -22.50 29.38 -33.61
N ALA A 27 -23.18 29.42 -34.76
CA ALA A 27 -22.87 28.60 -35.91
C ALA A 27 -21.48 28.91 -36.51
N ASP A 28 -21.12 30.20 -36.60
CA ASP A 28 -19.76 30.56 -37.05
C ASP A 28 -18.69 30.15 -36.04
N PHE A 29 -19.03 30.06 -34.74
CA PHE A 29 -18.09 29.59 -33.72
C PHE A 29 -17.90 28.08 -33.75
N GLU A 30 -18.98 27.33 -33.93
CA GLU A 30 -18.95 25.88 -34.18
C GLU A 30 -18.10 25.59 -35.43
N GLU A 31 -18.38 26.27 -36.56
CA GLU A 31 -17.58 26.13 -37.79
C GLU A 31 -16.11 26.50 -37.56
N LEU A 32 -15.83 27.53 -36.75
CA LEU A 32 -14.46 27.87 -36.39
C LEU A 32 -13.78 26.74 -35.60
N CYS A 33 -14.46 26.15 -34.62
CA CYS A 33 -13.92 25.04 -33.81
C CYS A 33 -13.55 23.83 -34.67
N ASP A 34 -14.36 23.50 -35.68
CA ASP A 34 -14.11 22.40 -36.61
C ASP A 34 -12.87 22.64 -37.50
N ARG A 35 -12.49 23.90 -37.71
CA ARG A 35 -11.31 24.29 -38.52
C ARG A 35 -10.02 24.35 -37.71
N LEU A 36 -10.08 24.53 -36.39
CA LEU A 36 -8.91 24.64 -35.51
C LEU A 36 -7.91 23.49 -35.63
N PRO A 37 -8.30 22.21 -35.84
CA PRO A 37 -7.34 21.12 -36.07
C PRO A 37 -6.44 21.33 -37.29
N GLY A 38 -6.89 22.10 -38.28
CA GLY A 38 -6.15 22.40 -39.51
C GLY A 38 -5.27 23.66 -39.46
N CYS A 39 -5.42 24.52 -38.44
CA CYS A 39 -4.67 25.77 -38.34
C CYS A 39 -3.15 25.54 -38.09
N SER A 40 -2.32 26.52 -38.40
CA SER A 40 -0.92 26.58 -37.97
C SER A 40 -0.82 27.13 -36.54
N THR A 41 0.30 26.88 -35.85
CA THR A 41 0.53 27.43 -34.50
C THR A 41 0.46 28.96 -34.49
N SER A 42 0.94 29.63 -35.53
CA SER A 42 0.82 31.10 -35.63
C SER A 42 -0.63 31.57 -35.73
N GLU A 43 -1.48 30.85 -36.48
CA GLU A 43 -2.91 31.16 -36.55
C GLU A 43 -3.62 30.93 -35.21
N LEU A 44 -3.27 29.85 -34.49
CA LEU A 44 -3.82 29.58 -33.15
C LEU A 44 -3.47 30.70 -32.15
N CYS A 45 -2.23 31.20 -32.17
CA CYS A 45 -1.83 32.38 -31.38
C CYS A 45 -2.66 33.63 -31.72
N ILE A 46 -2.97 33.87 -33.00
CA ILE A 46 -3.79 35.03 -33.42
C ILE A 46 -5.25 34.85 -32.99
N LEU A 47 -5.77 33.62 -33.03
CA LEU A 47 -7.15 33.31 -32.64
C LEU A 47 -7.37 33.34 -31.13
N GLN A 48 -6.31 33.24 -30.32
CA GLN A 48 -6.41 33.13 -28.88
C GLN A 48 -7.29 34.21 -28.21
N PRO A 49 -7.16 35.52 -28.48
CA PRO A 49 -8.05 36.52 -27.89
C PRO A 49 -9.53 36.34 -28.25
N VAL A 50 -9.83 35.76 -29.41
CA VAL A 50 -11.21 35.43 -29.83
C VAL A 50 -11.78 34.33 -28.92
N LEU A 51 -10.97 33.29 -28.64
CA LEU A 51 -11.40 32.14 -27.83
C LEU A 51 -11.78 32.53 -26.40
N TYR A 52 -11.15 33.56 -25.83
CA TYR A 52 -11.40 34.01 -24.46
C TYR A 52 -12.43 35.15 -24.35
N MET A 53 -12.95 35.65 -25.47
CA MET A 53 -13.82 36.83 -25.49
C MET A 53 -15.12 36.66 -24.70
N TYR A 54 -15.63 35.43 -24.59
CA TYR A 54 -16.87 35.12 -23.89
C TYR A 54 -16.68 34.64 -22.45
N LEU A 55 -15.44 34.46 -21.99
CA LEU A 55 -15.13 33.85 -20.69
C LEU A 55 -15.07 34.87 -19.54
N ASP A 56 -15.85 35.94 -19.64
CA ASP A 56 -15.94 36.94 -18.57
C ASP A 56 -16.72 36.35 -17.37
N PRO A 57 -16.12 36.24 -16.16
CA PRO A 57 -16.81 35.70 -14.99
C PRO A 57 -18.09 36.46 -14.61
N ASP A 58 -18.18 37.76 -14.91
CA ASP A 58 -19.34 38.59 -14.58
C ASP A 58 -20.57 38.24 -15.44
N ARG A 59 -20.39 37.45 -16.51
CA ARG A 59 -21.46 36.99 -17.39
C ARG A 59 -22.05 35.64 -17.00
N ILE A 60 -21.55 35.01 -15.94
CA ILE A 60 -22.04 33.70 -15.50
C ILE A 60 -23.47 33.85 -14.97
N PRO A 61 -24.47 33.21 -15.59
CA PRO A 61 -25.83 33.27 -15.09
C PRO A 61 -25.93 32.46 -13.79
N ALA A 62 -26.79 32.90 -12.85
CA ALA A 62 -27.00 32.15 -11.61
C ALA A 62 -27.57 30.74 -11.85
N LYS A 63 -28.40 30.57 -12.88
CA LYS A 63 -28.96 29.29 -13.35
C LYS A 63 -29.15 29.30 -14.87
N PRO A 64 -29.04 28.14 -15.55
CA PRO A 64 -29.38 28.03 -16.97
C PRO A 64 -30.84 28.44 -17.22
N ASN A 65 -31.05 29.34 -18.17
CA ASN A 65 -32.38 29.79 -18.58
C ASN A 65 -32.37 30.13 -20.09
N PRO A 66 -33.53 30.18 -20.76
CA PRO A 66 -33.60 30.44 -22.20
C PRO A 66 -32.99 31.77 -22.65
N ALA A 67 -32.97 32.80 -21.79
CA ALA A 67 -32.39 34.10 -22.14
C ALA A 67 -30.85 34.06 -22.16
N ALA A 68 -30.23 33.13 -21.42
CA ALA A 68 -28.79 32.94 -21.36
C ALA A 68 -28.27 31.87 -22.34
N THR A 69 -29.14 31.25 -23.16
CA THR A 69 -28.78 30.13 -24.05
C THR A 69 -27.61 30.45 -24.96
N THR A 70 -27.71 31.56 -25.69
CA THR A 70 -26.65 31.98 -26.60
C THR A 70 -25.33 32.25 -25.87
N ASP A 71 -25.37 32.86 -24.68
CA ASP A 71 -24.14 33.07 -23.89
C ASP A 71 -23.52 31.74 -23.46
N ILE A 72 -24.32 30.80 -22.96
CA ILE A 72 -23.85 29.48 -22.53
C ILE A 72 -23.24 28.69 -23.70
N GLU A 73 -23.89 28.73 -24.87
CA GLU A 73 -23.40 28.06 -26.08
C GLU A 73 -22.08 28.68 -26.57
N LEU A 74 -21.99 30.02 -26.62
CA LEU A 74 -20.76 30.71 -27.01
C LEU A 74 -19.60 30.40 -26.05
N VAL A 75 -19.86 30.34 -24.74
CA VAL A 75 -18.85 29.93 -23.74
C VAL A 75 -18.46 28.47 -23.95
N TYR A 76 -19.42 27.57 -24.19
CA TYR A 76 -19.14 26.16 -24.45
C TYR A 76 -18.18 25.99 -25.64
N TRP A 77 -18.46 26.65 -26.77
CA TRP A 77 -17.59 26.61 -27.95
C TRP A 77 -16.24 27.29 -27.70
N SER A 78 -16.20 28.40 -26.95
CA SER A 78 -14.96 29.01 -26.48
C SER A 78 -14.07 28.02 -25.70
N LEU A 79 -14.63 27.31 -24.74
CA LEU A 79 -13.90 26.33 -23.94
C LEU A 79 -13.48 25.12 -24.79
N LEU A 80 -14.34 24.65 -25.71
CA LEU A 80 -14.00 23.54 -26.60
C LEU A 80 -12.86 23.91 -27.54
N ALA A 81 -12.89 25.11 -28.11
CA ALA A 81 -11.80 25.65 -28.92
C ALA A 81 -10.47 25.69 -28.17
N ILE A 82 -10.49 26.08 -26.90
CA ILE A 82 -9.30 26.04 -26.03
C ILE A 82 -8.80 24.61 -25.87
N VAL A 83 -9.68 23.64 -25.60
CA VAL A 83 -9.30 22.21 -25.51
C VAL A 83 -8.65 21.71 -26.80
N VAL A 84 -9.26 22.01 -27.96
CA VAL A 84 -8.73 21.61 -29.27
C VAL A 84 -7.35 22.22 -29.52
N THR A 85 -7.17 23.49 -29.15
CA THR A 85 -5.87 24.19 -29.26
C THR A 85 -4.82 23.53 -28.37
N LEU A 86 -5.15 23.21 -27.12
CA LEU A 86 -4.25 22.55 -26.17
C LEU A 86 -3.85 21.14 -26.60
N GLY A 87 -4.79 20.36 -27.12
CA GLY A 87 -4.49 19.00 -27.60
C GLY A 87 -3.47 18.94 -28.73
N ARG A 88 -3.20 20.06 -29.42
CA ARG A 88 -2.17 20.15 -30.45
C ARG A 88 -0.80 20.54 -29.90
N ILE A 89 -0.76 21.15 -28.73
CA ILE A 89 0.46 21.64 -28.07
C ILE A 89 1.18 20.52 -27.31
N ASP A 90 0.45 19.51 -26.83
CA ASP A 90 0.95 18.43 -25.97
C ASP A 90 2.04 17.50 -26.58
N GLY A 91 2.52 17.78 -27.79
CA GLY A 91 3.56 17.00 -28.48
C GLY A 91 4.93 17.70 -28.64
N PHE A 92 5.09 18.94 -28.21
CA PHE A 92 6.30 19.72 -28.52
C PHE A 92 7.27 19.83 -27.33
N GLY A 93 8.57 19.70 -27.60
CA GLY A 93 9.64 19.91 -26.63
C GLY A 93 9.74 21.34 -26.09
N ALA A 94 10.59 21.54 -25.08
CA ALA A 94 10.69 22.75 -24.26
C ALA A 94 10.95 24.06 -25.04
N ASP A 95 11.52 23.99 -26.25
CA ASP A 95 11.89 25.18 -27.05
C ASP A 95 10.86 25.58 -28.11
N SER A 96 9.63 25.09 -28.01
CA SER A 96 8.61 25.30 -29.06
C SER A 96 7.76 26.56 -28.87
N PRO A 97 7.20 27.13 -29.96
CA PRO A 97 6.22 28.24 -29.89
C PRO A 97 5.02 27.96 -28.97
N ALA A 98 4.78 26.69 -28.66
CA ALA A 98 3.75 26.19 -27.78
C ALA A 98 3.91 26.71 -26.33
N GLU A 99 5.11 27.11 -25.90
CA GLU A 99 5.29 27.68 -24.56
C GLU A 99 4.54 29.03 -24.39
N SER A 100 4.46 29.82 -25.46
CA SER A 100 3.72 31.10 -25.43
C SER A 100 2.22 30.90 -25.24
N GLU A 101 1.65 29.88 -25.89
CA GLU A 101 0.24 29.52 -25.79
C GLU A 101 -0.09 28.99 -24.39
N GLN A 102 0.79 28.15 -23.83
CA GLN A 102 0.69 27.68 -22.44
C GLN A 102 0.71 28.84 -21.44
N ARG A 103 1.64 29.79 -21.58
CA ARG A 103 1.72 30.98 -20.70
C ARG A 103 0.43 31.81 -20.76
N TYR A 104 -0.15 31.97 -21.95
CA TYR A 104 -1.40 32.72 -22.08
C TYR A 104 -2.56 32.00 -21.42
N LEU A 105 -2.72 30.69 -21.59
CA LEU A 105 -3.73 29.89 -20.88
C LEU A 105 -3.59 30.10 -19.36
N ILE A 106 -2.38 29.95 -18.83
CA ILE A 106 -2.08 30.15 -17.41
C ILE A 106 -2.51 31.54 -16.97
N SER A 107 -2.15 32.59 -17.74
CA SER A 107 -2.50 33.98 -17.41
C SER A 107 -4.01 34.27 -17.46
N SER A 108 -4.77 33.47 -18.20
CA SER A 108 -6.23 33.62 -18.37
C SER A 108 -7.04 32.58 -17.59
N TRP A 109 -6.39 31.75 -16.77
CA TRP A 109 -7.05 30.64 -16.06
C TRP A 109 -8.13 31.11 -15.07
N ASN A 110 -7.99 32.31 -14.53
CA ASN A 110 -8.99 32.97 -13.68
C ASN A 110 -10.31 33.28 -14.41
N ARG A 111 -10.30 33.39 -15.74
CA ARG A 111 -11.50 33.54 -16.58
C ARG A 111 -12.18 32.21 -16.87
N VAL A 112 -11.38 31.16 -17.04
CA VAL A 112 -11.86 29.81 -17.37
C VAL A 112 -12.48 29.12 -16.15
N THR A 113 -11.83 29.22 -15.00
CA THR A 113 -12.18 28.48 -13.78
C THR A 113 -13.65 28.66 -13.35
N PRO A 114 -14.20 29.89 -13.24
CA PRO A 114 -15.58 30.09 -12.81
C PRO A 114 -16.60 29.44 -13.75
N TRP A 115 -16.34 29.46 -15.06
CA TRP A 115 -17.19 28.80 -16.05
C TRP A 115 -17.14 27.27 -15.94
N LEU A 116 -15.98 26.68 -15.64
CA LEU A 116 -15.87 25.25 -15.39
C LEU A 116 -16.70 24.81 -14.18
N VAL A 117 -16.67 25.59 -13.09
CA VAL A 117 -17.49 25.35 -11.90
C VAL A 117 -18.98 25.47 -12.24
N PHE A 118 -19.37 26.50 -12.99
CA PHE A 118 -20.75 26.66 -13.47
C PHE A 118 -21.23 25.46 -14.31
N PHE A 119 -20.44 25.02 -15.30
CA PHE A 119 -20.78 23.87 -16.12
C PHE A 119 -20.89 22.58 -15.31
N HIS A 120 -19.95 22.37 -14.40
CA HIS A 120 -19.96 21.25 -13.47
C HIS A 120 -21.25 21.23 -12.63
N ASP A 121 -21.53 22.32 -11.92
CA ASP A 121 -22.65 22.39 -10.98
C ASP A 121 -23.99 22.28 -11.70
N GLN A 122 -24.17 22.99 -12.82
CA GLN A 122 -25.47 23.13 -13.47
C GLN A 122 -25.80 22.00 -14.45
N PHE A 123 -24.80 21.41 -15.12
CA PHE A 123 -25.05 20.42 -16.19
C PHE A 123 -24.62 19.01 -15.79
N ILE A 124 -23.58 18.87 -14.98
CA ILE A 124 -23.06 17.56 -14.58
C ILE A 124 -23.75 17.07 -13.32
N MET A 125 -23.78 17.87 -12.26
CA MET A 125 -24.28 17.47 -10.94
C MET A 125 -25.76 17.78 -10.74
N CYS A 126 -26.17 19.01 -11.02
CA CYS A 126 -27.58 19.35 -11.03
C CYS A 126 -28.23 18.84 -12.32
N ARG A 127 -29.39 18.20 -12.19
CA ARG A 127 -30.26 17.97 -13.35
C ARG A 127 -31.01 19.25 -13.66
N ALA A 128 -30.32 20.23 -14.25
CA ALA A 128 -30.99 21.42 -14.75
C ALA A 128 -32.14 21.00 -15.69
N ASN A 129 -33.33 21.57 -15.47
CA ASN A 129 -34.52 21.31 -16.28
C ASN A 129 -34.35 21.81 -17.73
N TYR A 130 -33.46 22.78 -17.93
CA TYR A 130 -33.12 23.35 -19.22
C TYR A 130 -31.64 23.12 -19.53
N ARG A 131 -31.35 22.53 -20.70
CA ARG A 131 -30.01 22.13 -21.12
C ARG A 131 -29.76 22.54 -22.57
N PRO A 132 -29.18 23.73 -22.81
CA PRO A 132 -28.75 24.12 -24.15
C PRO A 132 -27.60 23.25 -24.68
N VAL A 133 -26.81 22.64 -23.78
CA VAL A 133 -25.72 21.71 -24.12
C VAL A 133 -25.98 20.36 -23.47
N ASP A 134 -25.70 19.28 -24.20
CA ASP A 134 -25.87 17.94 -23.66
C ASP A 134 -24.85 17.62 -22.56
N ARG A 135 -25.30 16.86 -21.55
CA ARG A 135 -24.50 16.54 -20.36
C ARG A 135 -23.22 15.79 -20.70
N THR A 136 -23.25 14.93 -21.71
CA THR A 136 -22.10 14.09 -22.08
C THR A 136 -20.99 14.95 -22.66
N SER A 137 -21.33 15.91 -23.52
CA SER A 137 -20.41 16.89 -24.08
C SER A 137 -19.83 17.80 -23.01
N VAL A 138 -20.64 18.24 -22.03
CA VAL A 138 -20.11 19.03 -20.89
C VAL A 138 -19.14 18.22 -20.04
N ILE A 139 -19.43 16.96 -19.73
CA ILE A 139 -18.50 16.09 -18.98
C ILE A 139 -17.17 15.96 -19.74
N LYS A 140 -17.25 15.71 -21.04
CA LYS A 140 -16.08 15.60 -21.92
C LYS A 140 -15.26 16.90 -21.91
N LEU A 141 -15.92 18.04 -22.13
CA LEU A 141 -15.29 19.35 -22.15
C LEU A 141 -14.56 19.66 -20.84
N VAL A 142 -15.28 19.58 -19.71
CA VAL A 142 -14.73 19.93 -18.39
C VAL A 142 -13.54 19.05 -18.05
N THR A 143 -13.66 17.74 -18.29
CA THR A 143 -12.59 16.79 -17.98
C THR A 143 -11.36 17.00 -18.85
N SER A 144 -11.54 17.20 -20.15
CA SER A 144 -10.44 17.47 -21.07
C SER A 144 -9.74 18.78 -20.76
N LEU A 145 -10.48 19.84 -20.45
CA LEU A 145 -9.87 21.12 -20.12
C LEU A 145 -9.05 21.02 -18.83
N LEU A 146 -9.61 20.42 -17.78
CA LEU A 146 -8.89 20.16 -16.55
C LEU A 146 -7.62 19.33 -16.82
N PHE A 147 -7.72 18.27 -17.63
CA PHE A 147 -6.58 17.41 -17.96
C PHE A 147 -5.44 18.18 -18.63
N HIS A 148 -5.72 18.90 -19.72
CA HIS A 148 -4.70 19.66 -20.45
C HIS A 148 -4.06 20.73 -19.56
N VAL A 149 -4.85 21.41 -18.74
CA VAL A 149 -4.36 22.41 -17.78
C VAL A 149 -3.41 21.77 -16.77
N SER A 150 -3.72 20.57 -16.28
CA SER A 150 -2.81 19.83 -15.39
C SER A 150 -1.52 19.39 -16.09
N VAL A 151 -1.60 18.91 -17.33
CA VAL A 151 -0.42 18.51 -18.13
C VAL A 151 0.51 19.70 -18.38
N VAL A 152 -0.04 20.83 -18.81
CA VAL A 152 0.71 22.07 -19.04
C VAL A 152 1.42 22.55 -17.75
N GLY A 153 0.89 22.20 -16.59
CA GLY A 153 1.46 22.59 -15.29
C GLY A 153 2.55 21.70 -14.75
N GLY A 154 2.48 20.40 -15.06
CA GLY A 154 3.42 19.42 -14.53
C GLY A 154 4.83 19.56 -15.09
N ASN A 155 4.99 20.06 -16.32
CA ASN A 155 6.27 20.05 -17.03
C ASN A 155 7.30 21.08 -16.54
N ARG A 156 6.97 21.97 -15.61
CA ARG A 156 7.87 23.08 -15.26
C ARG A 156 8.95 22.77 -14.23
N GLY A 157 8.93 21.62 -13.54
CA GLY A 157 9.94 21.24 -12.53
C GLY A 157 10.02 22.15 -11.29
N GLU A 158 9.56 23.39 -11.41
CA GLU A 158 9.40 24.38 -10.37
C GLU A 158 8.07 24.11 -9.65
N THR A 159 8.13 24.18 -8.32
CA THR A 159 7.01 24.01 -7.38
C THR A 159 5.83 24.95 -7.60
N THR A 160 5.88 25.82 -8.61
CA THR A 160 4.73 26.56 -9.15
C THR A 160 3.91 25.65 -10.06
N GLY A 161 3.41 24.53 -9.52
CA GLY A 161 2.39 23.73 -10.21
C GLY A 161 1.22 24.65 -10.57
N LEU A 162 0.64 24.45 -11.77
CA LEU A 162 -0.52 25.23 -12.18
C LEU A 162 -1.56 25.26 -11.05
N PRO A 163 -2.22 26.40 -10.81
CA PRO A 163 -3.14 26.55 -9.71
C PRO A 163 -4.42 25.81 -10.08
N ILE A 164 -4.46 24.49 -9.82
CA ILE A 164 -5.73 23.85 -9.50
C ILE A 164 -6.18 24.54 -8.22
N THR A 165 -6.97 25.58 -8.43
CA THR A 165 -7.49 26.43 -7.36
C THR A 165 -8.40 25.55 -6.49
N PRO A 166 -8.44 25.76 -5.17
CA PRO A 166 -9.27 24.96 -4.28
C PRO A 166 -10.75 24.89 -4.69
N ILE A 167 -11.25 25.88 -5.46
CA ILE A 167 -12.61 25.88 -6.01
C ILE A 167 -12.87 24.71 -6.99
N LEU A 168 -11.84 24.15 -7.62
CA LEU A 168 -11.95 23.02 -8.55
C LEU A 168 -11.83 21.65 -7.87
N TYR A 169 -11.45 21.60 -6.59
CA TYR A 169 -11.25 20.33 -5.88
C TYR A 169 -12.53 19.50 -5.80
N ARG A 170 -13.67 20.13 -5.47
CA ARG A 170 -14.96 19.44 -5.45
C ARG A 170 -15.35 18.94 -6.86
N PRO A 171 -15.34 19.78 -7.92
CA PRO A 171 -15.56 19.31 -9.28
C PRO A 171 -14.70 18.12 -9.70
N ILE A 172 -13.41 18.14 -9.40
CA ILE A 172 -12.48 17.06 -9.74
C ILE A 172 -12.83 15.77 -8.98
N ALA A 173 -13.08 15.86 -7.68
CA ALA A 173 -13.45 14.72 -6.85
C ALA A 173 -14.77 14.06 -7.32
N GLU A 174 -15.79 14.87 -7.63
CA GLU A 174 -17.08 14.36 -8.08
C GLU A 174 -17.03 13.77 -9.50
N LEU A 175 -16.25 14.37 -10.41
CA LEU A 175 -15.98 13.81 -11.74
C LEU A 175 -15.27 12.46 -11.68
N TRP A 176 -14.30 12.30 -10.77
CA TRP A 176 -13.63 11.02 -10.55
C TRP A 176 -14.61 9.95 -10.04
N LEU A 177 -15.48 10.27 -9.09
CA LEU A 177 -16.53 9.33 -8.66
C LEU A 177 -17.52 9.00 -9.77
N LEU A 178 -17.86 9.99 -10.62
CA LEU A 178 -18.75 9.81 -11.76
C LEU A 178 -18.14 8.88 -12.81
N ALA A 179 -16.85 8.99 -13.09
CA ALA A 179 -16.13 8.18 -14.08
C ALA A 179 -16.15 6.66 -13.81
N LEU A 180 -16.31 6.25 -12.55
CA LEU A 180 -16.56 4.83 -12.23
C LEU A 180 -18.01 4.39 -12.45
N LYS A 181 -18.97 5.30 -12.25
CA LYS A 181 -20.40 4.98 -12.39
C LYS A 181 -20.82 4.94 -13.86
N THR A 182 -20.10 5.64 -14.73
CA THR A 182 -20.34 5.62 -16.17
C THR A 182 -19.90 4.29 -16.77
N LYS A 183 -20.79 3.63 -17.52
CA LYS A 183 -20.44 2.46 -18.33
C LYS A 183 -19.48 2.91 -19.41
N ASP A 184 -18.43 2.12 -19.67
CA ASP A 184 -17.35 2.50 -20.58
C ASP A 184 -17.87 2.94 -21.95
N LYS A 185 -18.87 2.26 -22.50
CA LYS A 185 -19.44 2.55 -23.83
C LYS A 185 -20.05 3.96 -23.98
N ASP A 186 -20.45 4.60 -22.89
CA ASP A 186 -21.23 5.84 -22.94
C ASP A 186 -20.36 7.12 -22.90
N VAL A 187 -19.06 7.01 -22.58
CA VAL A 187 -18.17 8.17 -22.38
C VAL A 187 -16.82 8.01 -23.09
N VAL A 188 -16.72 7.06 -24.04
CA VAL A 188 -15.48 6.87 -24.82
C VAL A 188 -15.36 7.98 -25.87
N CYS A 189 -14.24 8.71 -25.80
CA CYS A 189 -13.73 9.68 -26.76
C CYS A 189 -14.55 10.95 -26.97
N LEU A 190 -13.93 12.10 -26.74
CA LEU A 190 -14.03 13.17 -27.73
C LEU A 190 -13.29 12.65 -28.96
N SER A 191 -13.98 12.11 -29.97
CA SER A 191 -13.36 12.07 -31.28
C SER A 191 -13.49 13.49 -31.82
N VAL A 192 -12.48 14.33 -31.60
CA VAL A 192 -12.30 15.42 -32.56
C VAL A 192 -12.08 14.71 -33.90
N GLN A 193 -12.82 15.09 -34.94
CA GLN A 193 -12.88 14.36 -36.22
C GLN A 193 -11.51 14.16 -36.90
N SER A 194 -10.43 14.76 -36.37
CA SER A 194 -9.05 14.73 -36.87
C SER A 194 -8.19 13.53 -36.43
N GLY A 195 -8.76 12.41 -35.98
CA GLY A 195 -8.01 11.16 -35.75
C GLY A 195 -7.13 11.12 -34.48
N ALA A 196 -7.13 12.17 -33.66
CA ALA A 196 -6.50 12.13 -32.34
C ALA A 196 -7.48 11.48 -31.34
N HIS A 197 -7.21 10.22 -30.98
CA HIS A 197 -8.00 9.50 -29.98
C HIS A 197 -7.75 10.10 -28.59
N ILE A 198 -8.73 10.82 -28.06
CA ILE A 198 -8.67 11.35 -26.69
C ILE A 198 -8.81 10.19 -25.69
N ALA A 199 -7.98 10.18 -24.65
CA ALA A 199 -7.93 9.11 -23.65
C ALA A 199 -9.29 8.92 -22.94
N SER A 200 -9.47 7.75 -22.30
CA SER A 200 -10.70 7.44 -21.55
C SER A 200 -10.93 8.46 -20.42
N PHE A 201 -12.19 8.88 -20.22
CA PHE A 201 -12.62 9.72 -19.10
C PHE A 201 -12.08 9.25 -17.74
N ARG A 202 -11.93 7.93 -17.56
CA ARG A 202 -11.34 7.31 -16.37
C ARG A 202 -9.86 7.61 -16.18
N VAL A 203 -9.10 7.67 -17.28
CA VAL A 203 -7.67 8.00 -17.27
C VAL A 203 -7.49 9.44 -16.79
N PHE A 204 -8.22 10.37 -17.40
CA PHE A 204 -8.18 11.79 -17.05
C PHE A 204 -8.61 12.03 -15.61
N GLY A 205 -9.73 11.44 -15.18
CA GLY A 205 -10.16 11.56 -13.78
C GLY A 205 -9.10 11.06 -12.81
N SER A 206 -8.43 9.93 -13.09
CA SER A 206 -7.37 9.40 -12.23
C SER A 206 -6.13 10.30 -12.22
N PHE A 207 -5.75 10.85 -13.36
CA PHE A 207 -4.63 11.79 -13.46
C PHE A 207 -4.90 13.06 -12.66
N LEU A 208 -6.09 13.66 -12.84
CA LEU A 208 -6.49 14.88 -12.13
C LEU A 208 -6.48 14.70 -10.62
N VAL A 209 -7.04 13.60 -10.13
CA VAL A 209 -7.03 13.29 -8.69
C VAL A 209 -5.60 13.06 -8.22
N ALA A 210 -4.75 12.35 -8.96
CA ALA A 210 -3.35 12.13 -8.59
C ALA A 210 -2.53 13.44 -8.50
N GLU A 211 -2.84 14.44 -9.31
CA GLU A 211 -2.22 15.76 -9.20
C GLU A 211 -2.77 16.57 -8.02
N CYS A 212 -4.08 16.53 -7.78
CA CYS A 212 -4.69 17.29 -6.68
C CYS A 212 -4.36 16.73 -5.29
N ILE A 213 -4.19 15.40 -5.17
CA ILE A 213 -4.06 14.70 -3.89
C ILE A 213 -2.79 15.03 -3.12
N ARG A 214 -1.81 15.67 -3.76
CA ARG A 214 -0.64 16.26 -3.11
C ARG A 214 -1.02 17.37 -2.12
N ASN A 215 -2.22 17.96 -2.28
CA ASN A 215 -2.78 18.94 -1.34
C ASN A 215 -3.67 18.25 -0.30
N GLU A 216 -3.36 18.43 0.98
CA GLU A 216 -4.12 17.83 2.09
C GLU A 216 -5.59 18.27 2.14
N SER A 217 -5.88 19.52 1.76
CA SER A 217 -7.24 20.06 1.67
C SER A 217 -8.08 19.33 0.61
N PHE A 218 -7.47 18.85 -0.48
CA PHE A 218 -8.15 18.03 -1.46
C PHE A 218 -8.58 16.68 -0.88
N VAL A 219 -7.75 16.03 -0.05
CA VAL A 219 -8.11 14.75 0.60
C VAL A 219 -9.36 14.92 1.48
N THR A 220 -9.48 16.04 2.18
CA THR A 220 -10.67 16.36 3.00
C THR A 220 -11.93 16.49 2.13
N ILE A 221 -11.84 17.24 1.03
CA ILE A 221 -12.96 17.40 0.09
C ILE A 221 -13.32 16.07 -0.57
N LEU A 222 -12.32 15.25 -0.91
CA LEU A 222 -12.53 13.92 -1.50
C LEU A 222 -13.33 13.02 -0.57
N LEU A 223 -13.02 13.03 0.74
CA LEU A 223 -13.74 12.28 1.77
C LEU A 223 -15.18 12.79 1.96
N GLU A 224 -15.37 14.11 1.92
CA GLU A 224 -16.70 14.73 2.01
C GLU A 224 -17.58 14.29 0.82
N VAL A 225 -17.06 14.49 -0.39
CA VAL A 225 -17.73 14.19 -1.66
C VAL A 225 -18.05 12.70 -1.81
N SER A 226 -17.16 11.81 -1.34
CA SER A 226 -17.38 10.36 -1.42
C SER A 226 -18.33 9.82 -0.36
N GLY A 227 -18.67 10.61 0.66
CA GLY A 227 -19.40 10.12 1.83
C GLY A 227 -18.58 9.20 2.74
N GLY A 228 -17.26 9.40 2.80
CA GLY A 228 -16.37 8.74 3.76
C GLY A 228 -15.31 7.80 3.17
N ILE A 229 -14.49 7.26 4.09
CA ILE A 229 -13.26 6.48 3.82
C ILE A 229 -13.55 5.22 2.99
N ASP A 230 -14.60 4.47 3.32
CA ASP A 230 -14.92 3.20 2.66
C ASP A 230 -15.22 3.41 1.17
N THR A 231 -15.90 4.50 0.83
CA THR A 231 -16.22 4.84 -0.56
C THR A 231 -14.96 5.25 -1.34
N VAL A 232 -14.09 6.10 -0.77
CA VAL A 232 -12.83 6.50 -1.44
C VAL A 232 -11.95 5.27 -1.70
N THR A 233 -11.74 4.46 -0.67
CA THR A 233 -10.88 3.28 -0.76
C THR A 233 -11.42 2.25 -1.75
N SER A 234 -12.72 1.96 -1.70
CA SER A 234 -13.39 1.08 -2.66
C SER A 234 -13.31 1.60 -4.10
N THR A 235 -13.43 2.92 -4.28
CA THR A 235 -13.36 3.59 -5.59
C THR A 235 -11.95 3.48 -6.17
N ALA A 236 -10.91 3.86 -5.42
CA ALA A 236 -9.53 3.74 -5.87
C ALA A 236 -9.16 2.28 -6.23
N LEU A 237 -9.63 1.30 -5.46
CA LEU A 237 -9.40 -0.12 -5.78
C LEU A 237 -10.19 -0.61 -7.00
N LYS A 238 -11.39 -0.08 -7.25
CA LYS A 238 -12.13 -0.35 -8.49
C LYS A 238 -11.37 0.17 -9.71
N TYR A 239 -10.70 1.31 -9.62
CA TYR A 239 -9.84 1.79 -10.70
C TYR A 239 -8.68 0.84 -11.00
N VAL A 240 -7.95 0.38 -9.99
CA VAL A 240 -6.87 -0.62 -10.17
C VAL A 240 -7.41 -1.90 -10.82
N LYS A 241 -8.59 -2.37 -10.37
CA LYS A 241 -9.25 -3.54 -10.98
C LYS A 241 -9.65 -3.28 -12.44
N ASN A 242 -10.12 -2.08 -12.77
CA ASN A 242 -10.49 -1.71 -14.13
C ASN A 242 -9.25 -1.66 -15.03
N VAL A 243 -8.12 -1.10 -14.59
CA VAL A 243 -6.83 -1.19 -15.33
C VAL A 243 -6.54 -2.65 -15.66
N ARG A 244 -6.61 -3.53 -14.66
CA ARG A 244 -6.35 -4.97 -14.83
C ARG A 244 -7.29 -5.62 -15.83
N LEU A 245 -8.58 -5.28 -15.81
CA LEU A 245 -9.56 -5.80 -16.76
C LEU A 245 -9.28 -5.30 -18.18
N MET A 246 -8.97 -4.00 -18.32
CA MET A 246 -8.61 -3.41 -19.62
C MET A 246 -7.33 -4.01 -20.20
N ALA A 247 -6.34 -4.31 -19.37
CA ALA A 247 -5.11 -4.95 -19.79
C ALA A 247 -5.30 -6.42 -20.26
N LYS A 248 -6.43 -7.05 -19.93
CA LYS A 248 -6.80 -8.39 -20.42
C LYS A 248 -7.66 -8.36 -21.68
N ASP A 249 -8.16 -7.19 -22.07
CA ASP A 249 -9.06 -7.03 -23.20
C ASP A 249 -8.24 -7.04 -24.51
N PRO A 250 -8.44 -8.03 -25.41
CA PRO A 250 -7.68 -8.11 -26.66
C PRO A 250 -7.87 -6.89 -27.57
N ASP A 251 -9.01 -6.21 -27.52
CA ASP A 251 -9.27 -5.00 -28.32
C ASP A 251 -8.49 -3.78 -27.81
N ILE A 252 -8.11 -3.81 -26.52
CA ILE A 252 -7.27 -2.79 -25.91
C ILE A 252 -5.81 -3.11 -26.15
N VAL A 253 -5.41 -4.38 -26.00
CA VAL A 253 -4.02 -4.83 -26.19
C VAL A 253 -3.57 -4.69 -27.65
N SER A 254 -4.45 -4.93 -28.61
CA SER A 254 -4.17 -4.75 -30.04
C SER A 254 -4.02 -3.28 -30.44
N ASN A 255 -4.51 -2.33 -29.64
CA ASN A 255 -4.41 -0.91 -29.91
C ASN A 255 -3.21 -0.30 -29.15
N SER A 256 -2.11 -0.07 -29.85
CA SER A 256 -0.86 0.44 -29.28
C SER A 256 -1.02 1.76 -28.51
N PHE A 257 -1.96 2.61 -28.91
CA PHE A 257 -2.25 3.87 -28.22
C PHE A 257 -2.96 3.62 -26.88
N LYS A 258 -4.00 2.79 -26.85
CA LYS A 258 -4.69 2.45 -25.60
C LYS A 258 -3.76 1.74 -24.62
N LEU A 259 -2.87 0.89 -25.13
CA LEU A 259 -1.85 0.20 -24.36
C LEU A 259 -0.93 1.18 -23.62
N LYS A 260 -0.47 2.24 -24.31
CA LYS A 260 0.40 3.30 -23.73
C LYS A 260 -0.27 4.07 -22.58
N LEU A 261 -1.59 4.10 -22.52
CA LEU A 261 -2.34 4.80 -21.47
C LEU A 261 -2.57 3.96 -20.20
N LEU A 262 -2.49 2.63 -20.29
CA LEU A 262 -2.79 1.75 -19.16
C LEU A 262 -1.79 1.91 -18.01
N VAL A 263 -0.50 2.03 -18.33
CA VAL A 263 0.55 2.19 -17.33
C VAL A 263 0.44 3.54 -16.60
N PRO A 264 0.36 4.70 -17.28
CA PRO A 264 0.13 5.97 -16.61
C PRO A 264 -1.15 5.95 -15.75
N MET A 265 -2.23 5.36 -16.25
CA MET A 265 -3.46 5.20 -15.47
C MET A 265 -3.22 4.38 -14.21
N PHE A 266 -2.53 3.25 -14.32
CA PHE A 266 -2.16 2.41 -13.18
C PHE A 266 -1.33 3.18 -12.16
N SER A 267 -0.27 3.86 -12.61
CA SER A 267 0.61 4.66 -11.76
C SER A 267 -0.16 5.77 -11.02
N CYS A 268 -1.07 6.46 -11.70
CA CYS A 268 -1.95 7.45 -11.06
C CYS A 268 -2.83 6.81 -9.98
N CYS A 269 -3.42 5.64 -10.26
CA CYS A 269 -4.26 4.93 -9.28
C CYS A 269 -3.46 4.53 -8.04
N VAL A 270 -2.24 4.01 -8.22
CA VAL A 270 -1.35 3.66 -7.12
C VAL A 270 -0.90 4.90 -6.36
N GLY A 271 -0.58 6.00 -7.06
CA GLY A 271 -0.23 7.29 -6.47
C GLY A 271 -1.34 7.86 -5.59
N ILE A 272 -2.61 7.77 -6.03
CA ILE A 272 -3.78 8.14 -5.23
C ILE A 272 -3.84 7.32 -3.94
N ILE A 273 -3.71 5.98 -4.05
CA ILE A 273 -3.75 5.08 -2.89
C ILE A 273 -2.61 5.38 -1.93
N ALA A 274 -1.39 5.57 -2.45
CA ALA A 274 -0.20 5.86 -1.64
C ALA A 274 -0.35 7.20 -0.91
N THR A 275 -0.69 8.26 -1.63
CA THR A 275 -0.78 9.62 -1.06
C THR A 275 -1.90 9.71 -0.03
N THR A 276 -3.08 9.14 -0.29
CA THR A 276 -4.15 9.08 0.74
C THR A 276 -3.78 8.25 1.96
N SER A 277 -3.00 7.18 1.78
CA SER A 277 -2.49 6.38 2.90
C SER A 277 -1.43 7.12 3.74
N MET A 278 -0.70 8.05 3.13
CA MET A 278 0.25 8.93 3.81
C MET A 278 -0.47 9.98 4.65
N HIS A 279 -1.50 10.63 4.09
CA HIS A 279 -2.25 11.68 4.79
C HIS A 279 -3.18 11.14 5.87
N ASN A 280 -3.69 9.91 5.76
CA ASN A 280 -4.69 9.40 6.68
C ASN A 280 -4.46 7.92 7.05
N ALA A 281 -4.15 7.66 8.32
CA ALA A 281 -3.92 6.31 8.85
C ALA A 281 -5.16 5.40 8.74
N ALA A 282 -6.36 5.93 8.95
CA ALA A 282 -7.60 5.15 8.82
C ALA A 282 -7.84 4.74 7.35
N MET A 283 -7.51 5.59 6.37
CA MET A 283 -7.54 5.21 4.95
C MET A 283 -6.51 4.12 4.64
N ARG A 284 -5.29 4.23 5.17
CA ARG A 284 -4.24 3.21 5.01
C ARG A 284 -4.71 1.84 5.49
N GLU A 285 -5.25 1.76 6.70
CA GLU A 285 -5.75 0.50 7.25
C GLU A 285 -6.98 -0.02 6.49
N ALA A 286 -7.87 0.87 6.03
CA ALA A 286 -8.99 0.50 5.16
C ALA A 286 -8.51 -0.11 3.82
N TYR A 287 -7.46 0.44 3.21
CA TYR A 287 -6.85 -0.14 2.01
C TYR A 287 -6.25 -1.52 2.27
N ILE A 288 -5.53 -1.71 3.38
CA ILE A 288 -4.96 -3.01 3.75
C ILE A 288 -6.06 -4.05 3.96
N LEU A 289 -7.13 -3.67 4.67
CA LEU A 289 -8.30 -4.52 4.92
C LEU A 289 -8.99 -4.93 3.61
N GLN A 290 -9.16 -3.99 2.68
CA GLN A 290 -9.72 -4.23 1.34
C GLN A 290 -8.74 -4.88 0.35
N ARG A 291 -7.55 -5.28 0.83
CA ARG A 291 -6.52 -6.00 0.07
C ARG A 291 -5.93 -5.23 -1.10
N SER A 292 -5.68 -3.93 -0.91
CA SER A 292 -5.13 -3.04 -1.93
C SER A 292 -3.86 -3.58 -2.58
N ILE A 293 -2.91 -4.04 -1.77
CA ILE A 293 -1.64 -4.62 -2.20
C ILE A 293 -1.88 -5.79 -3.16
N LYS A 294 -2.82 -6.68 -2.81
CA LYS A 294 -3.16 -7.81 -3.67
C LYS A 294 -3.64 -7.34 -5.05
N GLU A 295 -4.53 -6.36 -5.08
CA GLU A 295 -5.09 -5.86 -6.34
C GLU A 295 -4.05 -5.12 -7.19
N ILE A 296 -3.17 -4.32 -6.56
CA ILE A 296 -2.07 -3.61 -7.22
C ILE A 296 -1.13 -4.61 -7.89
N PHE A 297 -0.60 -5.59 -7.15
CA PHE A 297 0.34 -6.57 -7.72
C PHE A 297 -0.33 -7.53 -8.71
N SER A 298 -1.62 -7.84 -8.53
CA SER A 298 -2.37 -8.61 -9.53
C SER A 298 -2.56 -7.84 -10.84
N ALA A 299 -2.73 -6.51 -10.77
CA ALA A 299 -2.80 -5.67 -11.96
C ALA A 299 -1.43 -5.54 -12.63
N LEU A 300 -0.39 -5.31 -11.82
CA LEU A 300 1.00 -5.22 -12.25
C LEU A 300 1.45 -6.47 -13.02
N ARG A 301 1.13 -7.67 -12.53
CA ARG A 301 1.44 -8.93 -13.23
C ARG A 301 0.76 -9.06 -14.59
N VAL A 302 -0.47 -8.55 -14.73
CA VAL A 302 -1.15 -8.53 -16.03
C VAL A 302 -0.47 -7.53 -16.96
N LEU A 303 -0.10 -6.35 -16.45
CA LEU A 303 0.63 -5.35 -17.22
C LEU A 303 1.99 -5.86 -17.70
N GLN A 304 2.69 -6.70 -16.92
CA GLN A 304 3.94 -7.35 -17.33
C GLN A 304 3.81 -8.28 -18.51
N SER A 305 2.64 -8.91 -18.69
CA SER A 305 2.41 -9.83 -19.81
C SER A 305 2.18 -9.12 -21.15
N LEU A 306 2.07 -7.79 -21.13
CA LEU A 306 1.89 -6.99 -22.33
C LEU A 306 3.21 -6.90 -23.11
N PRO A 307 3.16 -6.71 -24.45
CA PRO A 307 4.37 -6.56 -25.26
C PRO A 307 5.26 -5.45 -24.70
N PRO A 308 6.60 -5.63 -24.70
CA PRO A 308 7.53 -4.66 -24.15
C PRO A 308 7.46 -3.34 -24.94
N GLY A 309 6.60 -2.42 -24.49
CA GLY A 309 6.62 -1.01 -24.86
C GLY A 309 7.62 -0.30 -23.95
N GLY A 310 8.81 -0.01 -24.48
CA GLY A 310 9.98 0.49 -23.74
C GLY A 310 9.63 1.54 -22.67
N GLY A 311 9.99 1.24 -21.41
CA GLY A 311 9.89 2.15 -20.27
C GLY A 311 8.62 2.06 -19.42
N SER A 312 7.50 1.56 -19.97
CA SER A 312 6.20 1.62 -19.29
C SER A 312 6.15 0.74 -18.01
N MET A 313 6.72 -0.46 -18.04
CA MET A 313 6.66 -1.37 -16.89
C MET A 313 7.43 -0.84 -15.67
N VAL A 314 8.57 -0.17 -15.91
CA VAL A 314 9.41 0.41 -14.85
C VAL A 314 8.64 1.50 -14.10
N GLN A 315 7.88 2.33 -14.81
CA GLN A 315 7.04 3.37 -14.18
C GLN A 315 5.97 2.77 -13.25
N ALA A 316 5.31 1.68 -13.67
CA ALA A 316 4.32 0.99 -12.86
C ALA A 316 4.92 0.41 -11.56
N LEU A 317 6.15 -0.11 -11.64
CA LEU A 317 6.90 -0.62 -10.48
C LEU A 317 7.39 0.50 -9.58
N ALA A 318 7.93 1.57 -10.17
CA ALA A 318 8.37 2.76 -9.46
C ALA A 318 7.23 3.40 -8.66
N SER A 319 5.98 3.22 -9.09
CA SER A 319 4.81 3.65 -8.31
C SER A 319 4.39 2.63 -7.23
N SER A 320 4.47 1.32 -7.54
CA SER A 320 3.95 0.26 -6.67
C SER A 320 4.89 -0.13 -5.53
N PHE A 321 6.19 -0.19 -5.79
CA PHE A 321 7.17 -0.65 -4.81
C PHE A 321 7.35 0.33 -3.64
N PRO A 322 7.50 1.65 -3.86
CA PRO A 322 7.58 2.61 -2.76
C PRO A 322 6.34 2.56 -1.88
N TYR A 323 5.16 2.32 -2.46
CA TYR A 323 3.95 2.14 -1.67
C TYR A 323 4.01 0.89 -0.78
N LEU A 324 4.49 -0.26 -1.29
CA LEU A 324 4.70 -1.45 -0.45
C LEU A 324 5.68 -1.14 0.69
N VAL A 325 6.84 -0.54 0.40
CA VAL A 325 7.84 -0.17 1.41
C VAL A 325 7.26 0.80 2.44
N PHE A 326 6.46 1.77 1.99
CA PHE A 326 5.73 2.69 2.87
C PHE A 326 4.78 1.94 3.81
N LEU A 327 4.00 0.97 3.31
CA LEU A 327 3.11 0.18 4.15
C LEU A 327 3.88 -0.67 5.17
N LEU A 328 5.03 -1.23 4.80
CA LEU A 328 5.86 -2.00 5.75
C LEU A 328 6.40 -1.14 6.90
N LYS A 329 6.58 0.16 6.68
CA LYS A 329 7.02 1.13 7.70
C LYS A 329 5.88 1.65 8.58
N HIS A 330 4.69 1.85 8.01
CA HIS A 330 3.65 2.69 8.63
C HIS A 330 2.31 1.98 8.88
N ALA A 331 2.12 0.75 8.40
CA ALA A 331 0.91 -0.01 8.70
C ALA A 331 0.88 -0.49 10.16
N ASP A 332 -0.33 -0.71 10.69
CA ASP A 332 -0.51 -1.34 11.99
C ASP A 332 -0.19 -2.85 11.95
N ASP A 333 -0.38 -3.48 10.78
CA ASP A 333 -0.06 -4.89 10.52
C ASP A 333 0.78 -5.06 9.22
N PRO A 334 2.06 -4.63 9.22
CA PRO A 334 2.96 -4.76 8.08
C PRO A 334 3.17 -6.22 7.65
N VAL A 335 3.06 -7.18 8.56
CA VAL A 335 3.15 -8.62 8.23
C VAL A 335 1.98 -9.07 7.36
N SER A 336 0.75 -8.62 7.66
CA SER A 336 -0.39 -8.91 6.79
C SER A 336 -0.26 -8.20 5.44
N ALA A 337 0.22 -6.97 5.41
CA ALA A 337 0.51 -6.26 4.16
C ALA A 337 1.52 -7.04 3.29
N PHE A 338 2.67 -7.41 3.86
CA PHE A 338 3.70 -8.17 3.14
C PHE A 338 3.19 -9.53 2.66
N HIS A 339 2.45 -10.25 3.51
CA HIS A 339 1.84 -11.52 3.14
C HIS A 339 0.84 -11.37 1.97
N GLN A 340 0.09 -10.26 1.88
CA GLN A 340 -0.75 -9.99 0.73
C GLN A 340 0.07 -9.78 -0.55
N ALA A 341 1.20 -9.08 -0.45
CA ALA A 341 2.13 -8.90 -1.57
C ALA A 341 2.65 -10.25 -2.07
N LEU A 342 3.16 -11.09 -1.17
CA LEU A 342 3.66 -12.43 -1.51
C LEU A 342 2.57 -13.29 -2.17
N ARG A 343 1.35 -13.30 -1.64
CA ARG A 343 0.21 -14.02 -2.23
C ARG A 343 -0.26 -13.49 -3.57
N ALA A 344 0.09 -12.25 -3.89
CA ALA A 344 -0.15 -11.64 -5.19
C ALA A 344 1.04 -11.80 -6.14
N HIS A 345 1.99 -12.67 -5.79
CA HIS A 345 3.22 -12.92 -6.55
C HIS A 345 4.08 -11.68 -6.74
N ALA A 346 4.07 -10.76 -5.75
CA ALA A 346 4.89 -9.57 -5.79
C ALA A 346 6.37 -9.88 -5.98
N PHE A 347 6.83 -10.97 -5.37
CA PHE A 347 8.22 -11.38 -5.44
C PHE A 347 8.64 -11.79 -6.86
N GLU A 348 7.87 -12.69 -7.48
CA GLU A 348 8.08 -13.13 -8.85
C GLU A 348 7.95 -11.94 -9.81
N THR A 349 6.94 -11.09 -9.60
CA THR A 349 6.70 -9.86 -10.38
C THR A 349 7.92 -8.94 -10.34
N MET A 350 8.55 -8.73 -9.18
CA MET A 350 9.70 -7.83 -9.04
C MET A 350 10.94 -8.38 -9.74
N VAL A 351 11.26 -9.66 -9.53
CA VAL A 351 12.50 -10.22 -10.07
C VAL A 351 12.48 -10.33 -11.59
N HIS A 352 11.31 -10.58 -12.20
CA HIS A 352 11.20 -10.64 -13.66
C HIS A 352 11.44 -9.31 -14.38
N VAL A 353 11.58 -8.19 -13.64
CA VAL A 353 11.77 -6.87 -14.25
C VAL A 353 13.24 -6.44 -14.34
N GLY A 354 14.15 -7.10 -13.62
CA GLY A 354 15.60 -6.91 -13.84
C GLY A 354 16.17 -8.02 -14.74
N PRO A 355 17.20 -7.82 -15.59
CA PRO A 355 17.92 -6.62 -16.03
C PRO A 355 18.01 -6.56 -17.57
N SER A 356 16.90 -6.47 -18.30
CA SER A 356 16.92 -6.64 -19.77
C SER A 356 17.49 -5.46 -20.57
N GLY A 357 18.10 -4.45 -19.93
CA GLY A 357 18.84 -3.40 -20.63
C GLY A 357 19.35 -2.29 -19.70
N PRO A 358 20.40 -1.53 -20.10
CA PRO A 358 20.79 -0.31 -19.41
C PRO A 358 19.63 0.68 -19.45
N LEU A 359 19.07 0.94 -18.28
CA LEU A 359 17.98 1.90 -18.10
C LEU A 359 18.60 3.29 -17.93
N GLU A 360 18.77 4.02 -19.03
CA GLU A 360 19.01 5.47 -19.02
C GLU A 360 17.68 6.20 -18.73
N VAL A 361 17.13 6.00 -17.54
CA VAL A 361 15.97 6.76 -17.08
C VAL A 361 16.41 7.60 -15.89
N GLU A 362 16.51 8.92 -16.12
CA GLU A 362 16.70 9.97 -15.11
C GLU A 362 15.46 10.05 -14.19
N LEU A 363 15.30 9.07 -13.30
CA LEU A 363 14.45 9.23 -12.12
C LEU A 363 15.30 9.92 -11.05
N GLU A 364 14.84 11.07 -10.55
CA GLU A 364 15.45 11.80 -9.41
C GLU A 364 15.53 10.96 -8.12
N VAL A 365 14.91 9.79 -8.11
CA VAL A 365 15.24 8.70 -7.20
C VAL A 365 16.07 7.70 -8.01
N GLU A 366 17.40 7.74 -7.84
CA GLU A 366 18.38 6.77 -8.39
C GLU A 366 18.16 5.34 -7.85
N ALA A 367 16.94 4.81 -8.02
CA ALA A 367 16.57 3.46 -7.68
C ALA A 367 16.97 2.56 -8.85
N ASP A 368 18.27 2.30 -8.94
CA ASP A 368 18.84 1.19 -9.70
C ASP A 368 17.96 -0.07 -9.50
N PRO A 369 17.42 -0.69 -10.58
CA PRO A 369 16.60 -1.90 -10.50
C PRO A 369 17.26 -3.04 -9.70
N HIS A 370 18.59 -3.13 -9.69
CA HIS A 370 19.31 -4.10 -8.86
C HIS A 370 19.07 -3.85 -7.37
N LYS A 371 19.02 -2.58 -6.94
CA LYS A 371 18.68 -2.20 -5.56
C LYS A 371 17.25 -2.61 -5.21
N ILE A 372 16.29 -2.58 -6.14
CA ILE A 372 14.89 -3.00 -5.85
C ILE A 372 14.83 -4.48 -5.47
N ASN A 373 15.49 -5.34 -6.25
CA ASN A 373 15.54 -6.78 -5.97
C ASN A 373 16.26 -7.07 -4.65
N GLU A 374 17.39 -6.41 -4.41
CA GLU A 374 18.12 -6.50 -3.15
C GLU A 374 17.25 -6.09 -1.96
N ILE A 375 16.60 -4.92 -2.02
CA ILE A 375 15.69 -4.44 -0.98
C ILE A 375 14.56 -5.46 -0.75
N PHE A 376 14.01 -6.07 -1.81
CA PHE A 376 12.95 -7.08 -1.65
C PHE A 376 13.45 -8.34 -0.94
N PHE A 377 14.63 -8.87 -1.28
CA PHE A 377 15.21 -10.00 -0.56
C PHE A 377 15.46 -9.65 0.91
N MET A 378 15.95 -8.45 1.18
CA MET A 378 16.18 -7.97 2.55
C MET A 378 14.87 -7.82 3.33
N ILE A 379 13.80 -7.33 2.70
CA ILE A 379 12.45 -7.30 3.28
C ILE A 379 12.01 -8.74 3.59
N LEU A 380 12.09 -9.66 2.62
CA LEU A 380 11.67 -11.05 2.81
C LEU A 380 12.41 -11.65 4.01
N PHE A 381 13.72 -11.54 4.02
CA PHE A 381 14.60 -12.02 5.07
C PHE A 381 14.30 -11.39 6.45
N SER A 382 13.94 -10.11 6.51
CA SER A 382 13.54 -9.48 7.79
C SER A 382 12.19 -10.01 8.30
N TYR A 383 11.32 -10.47 7.41
CA TYR A 383 9.95 -10.88 7.72
C TYR A 383 9.75 -12.40 7.85
N ILE A 384 10.72 -13.26 7.45
CA ILE A 384 10.61 -14.72 7.61
C ILE A 384 10.62 -15.19 9.08
N LEU A 385 10.92 -14.31 10.03
CA LEU A 385 10.74 -14.57 11.46
C LEU A 385 9.25 -14.64 11.87
N HIS A 386 8.35 -14.22 10.99
CA HIS A 386 6.92 -14.28 11.23
C HIS A 386 6.30 -15.55 10.65
N ASN A 387 5.55 -16.27 11.48
CA ASN A 387 5.03 -17.60 11.13
C ASN A 387 4.22 -17.60 9.83
N LYS A 388 3.40 -16.57 9.64
CA LYS A 388 2.57 -16.40 8.44
C LYS A 388 3.41 -16.27 7.16
N ILE A 389 4.53 -15.54 7.23
CA ILE A 389 5.45 -15.31 6.10
C ILE A 389 6.29 -16.56 5.86
N LEU A 390 6.88 -17.13 6.91
CA LEU A 390 7.66 -18.37 6.81
C LEU A 390 6.84 -19.51 6.22
N THR A 391 5.59 -19.69 6.65
CA THR A 391 4.68 -20.70 6.08
C THR A 391 4.54 -20.54 4.58
N TYR A 392 4.35 -19.31 4.13
CA TYR A 392 4.20 -19.03 2.71
C TYR A 392 5.53 -19.28 1.99
N ALA A 393 6.64 -18.77 2.52
CA ALA A 393 7.97 -18.92 1.95
C ALA A 393 8.36 -20.39 1.82
N CYS A 394 8.24 -21.21 2.86
CA CYS A 394 8.56 -22.64 2.81
C CYS A 394 7.74 -23.39 1.74
N LYS A 395 6.47 -22.99 1.53
CA LYS A 395 5.62 -23.61 0.51
C LYS A 395 6.05 -23.26 -0.92
N HIS A 396 6.69 -22.11 -1.10
CA HIS A 396 6.97 -21.54 -2.43
C HIS A 396 8.47 -21.46 -2.75
N VAL A 397 9.36 -21.76 -1.82
CA VAL A 397 10.82 -21.58 -1.97
C VAL A 397 11.39 -22.38 -3.14
N ASP A 398 10.93 -23.59 -3.39
CA ASP A 398 11.40 -24.41 -4.52
C ASP A 398 11.00 -23.76 -5.86
N ALA A 399 9.73 -23.38 -6.00
CA ALA A 399 9.25 -22.68 -7.19
C ALA A 399 9.96 -21.32 -7.39
N TRP A 400 10.32 -20.62 -6.31
CA TRP A 400 11.12 -19.40 -6.41
C TRP A 400 12.56 -19.71 -6.84
N SER A 401 13.19 -20.75 -6.29
CA SER A 401 14.55 -21.13 -6.68
C SER A 401 14.62 -21.49 -8.17
N ASP A 402 13.61 -22.22 -8.66
CA ASP A 402 13.51 -22.61 -10.08
C ASP A 402 13.32 -21.40 -11.01
N ASN A 403 12.41 -20.48 -10.65
CA ASN A 403 12.10 -19.32 -11.49
C ASN A 403 13.15 -18.22 -11.41
N LEU A 404 13.70 -17.97 -10.21
CA LEU A 404 14.60 -16.85 -9.96
C LEU A 404 16.06 -17.23 -10.18
N GLY A 405 16.43 -18.48 -9.93
CA GLY A 405 17.81 -18.97 -10.02
C GLY A 405 18.53 -18.55 -11.31
N PRO A 406 17.94 -18.72 -12.51
CA PRO A 406 18.56 -18.29 -13.75
C PRO A 406 18.78 -16.77 -13.85
N ILE A 407 17.89 -15.96 -13.27
CA ILE A 407 17.96 -14.49 -13.30
C ILE A 407 19.01 -14.01 -12.30
N VAL A 408 18.92 -14.46 -11.04
CA VAL A 408 19.83 -14.00 -9.98
C VAL A 408 21.27 -14.48 -10.19
N ARG A 409 21.51 -15.60 -10.88
CA ARG A 409 22.88 -16.06 -11.22
C ARG A 409 23.63 -15.14 -12.19
N GLN A 410 22.93 -14.25 -12.88
CA GLN A 410 23.56 -13.25 -13.75
C GLN A 410 24.26 -12.15 -12.94
N ASP A 411 23.93 -12.00 -11.66
CA ASP A 411 24.49 -11.01 -10.74
C ASP A 411 25.02 -11.72 -9.48
N GLY A 412 26.34 -11.74 -9.31
CA GLY A 412 26.99 -12.46 -8.21
C GLY A 412 26.55 -11.98 -6.83
N HIS A 413 26.21 -10.70 -6.66
CA HIS A 413 25.73 -10.15 -5.39
C HIS A 413 24.30 -10.59 -5.11
N LEU A 414 23.39 -10.47 -6.10
CA LEU A 414 22.01 -10.93 -5.95
C LEU A 414 21.93 -12.44 -5.70
N TRP A 415 22.79 -13.23 -6.35
CA TRP A 415 22.89 -14.67 -6.10
C TRP A 415 23.29 -15.00 -4.65
N ASP A 416 24.28 -14.29 -4.09
CA ASP A 416 24.70 -14.49 -2.71
C ASP A 416 23.57 -14.15 -1.71
N VAL A 417 22.91 -13.00 -1.92
CA VAL A 417 21.78 -12.57 -1.07
C VAL A 417 20.61 -13.56 -1.17
N TRP A 418 20.25 -14.01 -2.38
CA TRP A 418 19.19 -15.01 -2.58
C TRP A 418 19.55 -16.35 -1.95
N SER A 419 20.76 -16.85 -2.17
CA SER A 419 21.21 -18.15 -1.64
C SER A 419 21.16 -18.18 -0.11
N LYS A 420 21.61 -17.11 0.55
CA LYS A 420 21.51 -16.95 2.02
C LYS A 420 20.06 -16.90 2.47
N THR A 421 19.20 -16.19 1.75
CA THR A 421 17.76 -16.10 2.07
C THR A 421 17.08 -17.46 1.93
N GLU A 422 17.32 -18.19 0.84
CA GLU A 422 16.81 -19.53 0.59
C GLU A 422 17.25 -20.51 1.68
N GLN A 423 18.55 -20.54 1.99
CA GLN A 423 19.09 -21.38 3.06
C GLN A 423 18.43 -21.08 4.40
N THR A 424 18.20 -19.80 4.70
CA THR A 424 17.55 -19.37 5.95
C THR A 424 16.08 -19.79 5.99
N ILE A 425 15.32 -19.64 4.90
CA ILE A 425 13.93 -20.12 4.80
C ILE A 425 13.86 -21.62 5.09
N ARG A 426 14.72 -22.43 4.46
CA ARG A 426 14.75 -23.89 4.66
C ARG A 426 15.11 -24.24 6.10
N SER A 427 16.15 -23.58 6.62
CA SER A 427 16.64 -23.76 7.99
C SER A 427 15.57 -23.43 9.04
N TYR A 428 14.87 -22.31 8.88
CA TYR A 428 13.78 -21.89 9.76
C TYR A 428 12.56 -22.79 9.60
N GLY A 429 12.27 -23.25 8.38
CA GLY A 429 11.22 -24.24 8.11
C GLY A 429 11.45 -25.54 8.88
N MET A 430 12.70 -26.02 8.95
CA MET A 430 13.05 -27.22 9.73
C MET A 430 12.84 -27.01 11.24
N CYS A 431 13.31 -25.88 11.78
CA CYS A 431 13.09 -25.52 13.19
C CYS A 431 11.60 -25.43 13.52
N ARG A 432 10.83 -24.81 12.63
CA ARG A 432 9.39 -24.73 12.76
C ARG A 432 8.76 -26.12 12.80
N SER A 433 9.03 -26.99 11.83
CA SER A 433 8.46 -28.35 11.78
C SER A 433 8.79 -29.17 13.03
N GLY A 434 10.02 -29.05 13.56
CA GLY A 434 10.41 -29.68 14.82
C GLY A 434 9.58 -29.16 16.00
N ALA A 435 9.38 -27.84 16.09
CA ALA A 435 8.52 -27.26 17.11
C ALA A 435 7.03 -27.57 16.92
N GLU A 436 6.53 -27.68 15.68
CA GLU A 436 5.18 -28.19 15.41
C GLU A 436 5.06 -29.63 15.93
N MET A 437 6.06 -30.48 15.74
CA MET A 437 6.01 -31.85 16.26
C MET A 437 6.01 -31.92 17.80
N ILE A 438 6.74 -31.04 18.48
CA ILE A 438 6.87 -31.03 19.95
C ILE A 438 5.68 -30.31 20.61
N ARG A 439 5.19 -29.22 20.01
CA ARG A 439 4.23 -28.29 20.62
C ARG A 439 2.86 -28.29 19.95
N SER A 440 2.65 -28.99 18.83
CA SER A 440 1.31 -29.17 18.30
C SER A 440 0.57 -30.16 19.20
N PRO A 441 -0.62 -29.79 19.68
CA PRO A 441 -1.55 -30.79 20.15
C PRO A 441 -1.96 -31.70 18.98
N SER A 442 -2.53 -32.87 19.30
CA SER A 442 -2.93 -33.95 18.38
C SER A 442 -3.43 -33.47 16.98
N PRO A 443 -3.14 -34.20 15.88
CA PRO A 443 -3.47 -33.83 14.48
C PRO A 443 -4.89 -33.38 14.16
N SER A 444 -5.84 -33.55 15.08
CA SER A 444 -7.20 -33.03 14.93
C SER A 444 -7.29 -31.51 15.16
N GLU A 445 -6.33 -30.87 15.85
CA GLU A 445 -6.42 -29.48 16.36
C GLU A 445 -5.96 -28.42 15.34
N LYS A 446 -6.92 -27.63 14.82
CA LYS A 446 -6.61 -26.51 13.91
C LYS A 446 -6.29 -25.23 14.69
N GLY A 447 -4.99 -24.99 14.91
CA GLY A 447 -4.42 -23.68 15.22
C GLY A 447 -3.56 -23.64 16.47
N TRP A 448 -2.51 -22.81 16.41
CA TRP A 448 -1.64 -22.51 17.54
C TRP A 448 -2.38 -21.71 18.61
N VAL A 449 -2.91 -22.42 19.60
CA VAL A 449 -3.38 -21.84 20.85
C VAL A 449 -2.65 -22.60 21.96
N LEU A 450 -1.97 -21.87 22.86
CA LEU A 450 -1.67 -22.41 24.19
C LEU A 450 -3.02 -22.60 24.88
N GLN A 451 -3.67 -23.72 24.58
CA GLN A 451 -4.94 -24.09 25.17
C GLN A 451 -4.60 -24.70 26.52
N VAL A 452 -4.79 -23.93 27.59
CA VAL A 452 -4.68 -24.46 28.94
C VAL A 452 -5.84 -25.44 29.13
N SER A 453 -5.54 -26.73 29.01
CA SER A 453 -6.44 -27.83 29.32
C SER A 453 -6.96 -27.69 30.75
N CYS A 454 -8.29 -27.74 30.94
CA CYS A 454 -8.89 -27.66 32.27
C CYS A 454 -8.53 -28.95 33.07
N ARG A 455 -8.39 -28.83 34.40
CA ARG A 455 -7.84 -29.89 35.30
C ARG A 455 -8.50 -31.28 35.15
N PRO A 456 -7.77 -32.39 35.49
CA PRO A 456 -8.27 -33.77 35.38
C PRO A 456 -9.33 -34.23 36.40
N ASN A 457 -9.88 -33.35 37.24
CA ASN A 457 -10.81 -33.75 38.32
C ASN A 457 -12.30 -33.57 37.97
N CYS A 458 -12.63 -33.50 36.68
CA CYS A 458 -14.01 -33.62 36.21
C CYS A 458 -14.13 -35.01 35.56
N PHE A 459 -14.78 -35.96 36.23
CA PHE A 459 -14.95 -37.33 35.76
C PHE A 459 -15.88 -37.36 34.54
N ILE A 460 -15.46 -38.00 33.45
CA ILE A 460 -16.34 -38.48 32.38
C ILE A 460 -16.00 -39.97 32.15
N PRO A 461 -17.00 -40.86 32.03
CA PRO A 461 -16.79 -42.28 31.73
C PRO A 461 -16.09 -42.50 30.38
N ALA A 462 -15.28 -43.56 30.30
CA ALA A 462 -14.22 -43.76 29.32
C ALA A 462 -14.65 -44.10 27.86
N ASP A 463 -15.89 -43.88 27.44
CA ASP A 463 -16.42 -44.58 26.24
C ASP A 463 -16.87 -43.71 25.05
N LEU A 464 -16.47 -42.44 24.96
CA LEU A 464 -16.76 -41.59 23.80
C LEU A 464 -15.55 -40.74 23.42
N SER A 465 -14.65 -41.33 22.63
CA SER A 465 -13.57 -40.61 21.98
C SER A 465 -14.09 -39.80 20.78
N THR A 466 -13.48 -38.64 20.54
CA THR A 466 -13.54 -37.86 19.28
C THR A 466 -14.60 -36.75 19.14
N TYR A 467 -14.88 -35.93 20.15
CA TYR A 467 -15.36 -34.56 19.89
C TYR A 467 -14.89 -33.57 20.97
N TYR A 468 -14.41 -32.42 20.51
CA TYR A 468 -13.93 -31.30 21.31
C TYR A 468 -14.95 -30.82 22.31
N GLN A 469 -14.69 -31.08 23.59
CA GLN A 469 -15.31 -30.37 24.68
C GLN A 469 -14.21 -29.75 25.54
N CYS A 470 -14.17 -28.41 25.54
CA CYS A 470 -13.91 -27.73 26.80
C CYS A 470 -14.71 -28.47 27.88
N TYR A 471 -14.12 -28.78 29.04
CA TYR A 471 -14.80 -29.40 30.19
C TYR A 471 -16.12 -28.69 30.64
N CYS A 472 -16.44 -27.55 30.03
CA CYS A 472 -17.73 -26.88 30.06
C CYS A 472 -18.83 -27.45 29.13
N GLY A 473 -18.57 -28.50 28.34
CA GLY A 473 -19.58 -29.21 27.53
C GLY A 473 -19.96 -28.56 26.18
N GLY A 474 -19.33 -27.46 25.78
CA GLY A 474 -19.62 -26.81 24.50
C GLY A 474 -18.96 -27.52 23.31
N THR A 475 -19.73 -27.78 22.25
CA THR A 475 -19.21 -28.29 20.97
C THR A 475 -18.44 -27.20 20.22
N ALA A 476 -17.35 -27.59 19.56
CA ALA A 476 -16.31 -26.68 19.06
C ALA A 476 -16.64 -25.88 17.79
N GLU A 477 -17.85 -25.96 17.24
CA GLU A 477 -18.08 -25.32 15.94
C GLU A 477 -18.11 -23.79 15.98
N GLU A 478 -18.15 -23.13 17.16
CA GLU A 478 -17.99 -21.67 17.23
C GLU A 478 -17.60 -21.14 18.63
N ILE A 479 -16.74 -21.85 19.36
CA ILE A 479 -16.32 -21.35 20.68
C ILE A 479 -15.35 -20.18 20.49
N TYR A 480 -15.87 -18.97 20.59
CA TYR A 480 -15.08 -17.74 20.74
C TYR A 480 -14.21 -17.84 22.00
N LEU A 481 -12.95 -18.26 21.83
CA LEU A 481 -11.99 -18.34 22.92
C LEU A 481 -11.67 -16.93 23.44
N ARG A 482 -11.80 -16.75 24.76
CA ARG A 482 -11.49 -15.50 25.45
C ARG A 482 -9.99 -15.38 25.60
N GLN A 483 -9.41 -14.32 25.06
CA GLN A 483 -7.99 -14.03 25.18
C GLN A 483 -7.69 -13.38 26.54
N CYS A 484 -6.57 -13.76 27.17
CA CYS A 484 -6.10 -13.09 28.37
C CYS A 484 -5.84 -11.61 28.09
N ALA A 485 -6.47 -10.69 28.81
CA ALA A 485 -6.29 -9.26 28.60
C ALA A 485 -4.87 -8.77 28.94
N GLY A 486 -4.14 -9.50 29.80
CA GLY A 486 -2.78 -9.16 30.24
C GLY A 486 -1.71 -9.45 29.18
N CYS A 487 -1.46 -10.74 28.90
CA CYS A 487 -0.44 -11.16 27.94
C CYS A 487 -0.94 -11.18 26.50
N GLN A 488 -2.25 -11.33 26.28
CA GLN A 488 -2.86 -11.54 24.97
C GLN A 488 -2.28 -12.74 24.19
N VAL A 489 -1.66 -13.70 24.87
CA VAL A 489 -1.14 -14.94 24.25
C VAL A 489 -2.08 -16.10 24.56
N VAL A 490 -2.31 -16.34 25.85
CA VAL A 490 -3.12 -17.45 26.33
C VAL A 490 -4.60 -17.18 26.07
N ARG A 491 -5.32 -18.21 25.64
CA ARG A 491 -6.77 -18.15 25.41
C ARG A 491 -7.48 -19.21 26.23
N TYR A 492 -8.70 -18.87 26.64
CA TYR A 492 -9.52 -19.67 27.52
C TYR A 492 -10.92 -19.85 26.93
N CYS A 493 -11.46 -21.05 27.04
CA CYS A 493 -12.83 -21.37 26.69
C CYS A 493 -13.87 -20.65 27.57
N SER A 494 -13.52 -20.29 28.82
CA SER A 494 -14.44 -19.69 29.78
C SER A 494 -13.73 -18.79 30.80
N LYS A 495 -14.48 -17.89 31.45
CA LYS A 495 -13.98 -17.08 32.59
C LYS A 495 -13.52 -17.97 33.76
N ARG A 496 -14.10 -19.16 33.92
CA ARG A 496 -13.73 -20.12 34.97
C ARG A 496 -12.33 -20.69 34.72
N CYS A 497 -12.07 -21.28 33.54
CA CYS A 497 -10.74 -21.82 33.26
C CYS A 497 -9.67 -20.70 33.22
N GLN A 498 -10.02 -19.47 32.83
CA GLN A 498 -9.12 -18.31 32.99
C GLN A 498 -8.76 -18.05 34.46
N ARG A 499 -9.75 -18.01 35.37
CA ARG A 499 -9.53 -17.79 36.80
C ARG A 499 -8.70 -18.91 37.45
N ASP A 500 -8.99 -20.16 37.08
CA ASP A 500 -8.29 -21.32 37.63
C ASP A 500 -6.83 -21.38 37.15
N SER A 501 -6.58 -21.08 35.87
CA SER A 501 -5.23 -20.92 35.31
C SER A 501 -4.48 -19.76 35.98
N TRP A 502 -5.15 -18.62 36.21
CA TRP A 502 -4.59 -17.46 36.90
C TRP A 502 -4.02 -17.80 38.27
N TYR A 503 -4.80 -18.46 39.13
CA TYR A 503 -4.36 -18.80 40.49
C TYR A 503 -3.36 -19.96 40.56
N SER A 504 -3.27 -20.79 39.52
CA SER A 504 -2.36 -21.95 39.53
C SER A 504 -0.96 -21.62 39.04
N HIS A 505 -0.82 -20.96 37.89
CA HIS A 505 0.49 -20.70 37.27
C HIS A 505 0.50 -19.43 36.42
N HIS A 506 -0.61 -19.12 35.74
CA HIS A 506 -0.63 -18.06 34.74
C HIS A 506 -0.33 -16.68 35.30
N ARG A 507 -0.66 -16.40 36.57
CA ARG A 507 -0.30 -15.11 37.19
C ARG A 507 1.20 -14.82 37.13
N LEU A 508 2.04 -15.84 37.25
CA LEU A 508 3.49 -15.70 37.18
C LEU A 508 3.97 -15.55 35.74
N SER A 509 3.59 -16.50 34.87
CA SER A 509 3.99 -16.54 33.46
C SER A 509 3.42 -15.41 32.61
N CYS A 510 2.25 -14.84 32.96
CA CYS A 510 1.61 -13.77 32.19
C CYS A 510 2.53 -12.55 31.97
N ASN A 511 3.30 -12.15 32.98
CA ASN A 511 4.25 -11.05 32.85
C ASN A 511 5.41 -11.40 31.91
N PHE A 512 5.89 -12.64 31.94
CA PHE A 512 6.98 -13.11 31.08
C PHE A 512 6.51 -13.32 29.64
N LEU A 513 5.30 -13.86 29.44
CA LEU A 513 4.66 -13.94 28.12
C LEU A 513 4.44 -12.54 27.55
N LYS A 514 4.01 -11.57 28.37
CA LYS A 514 3.90 -10.17 27.97
C LYS A 514 5.26 -9.58 27.58
N ALA A 515 6.32 -9.88 28.33
CA ALA A 515 7.70 -9.47 27.99
C ALA A 515 8.23 -10.16 26.73
N ALA A 516 7.82 -11.41 26.48
CA ALA A 516 8.26 -12.21 25.33
C ALA A 516 7.55 -11.85 24.03
N VAL A 517 6.31 -11.35 24.12
CA VAL A 517 5.68 -10.74 22.96
C VAL A 517 6.02 -9.27 22.84
N GLY A 518 6.38 -8.57 23.92
CA GLY A 518 6.65 -7.13 23.98
C GLY A 518 5.44 -6.30 24.44
N LEU A 519 5.69 -5.10 24.99
CA LEU A 519 4.66 -4.29 25.68
C LEU A 519 3.63 -3.65 24.75
N SER A 520 4.09 -3.17 23.59
CA SER A 520 3.28 -2.47 22.59
C SER A 520 3.16 -3.27 21.29
N THR A 521 3.39 -4.58 21.35
CA THR A 521 3.70 -5.30 20.12
C THR A 521 2.48 -5.62 19.28
N PRO A 522 2.65 -5.48 17.96
CA PRO A 522 1.66 -5.88 17.00
C PRO A 522 1.24 -7.35 17.15
N HIS A 523 0.00 -7.61 16.76
CA HIS A 523 -0.63 -8.93 16.87
C HIS A 523 0.12 -10.05 16.14
N TYR A 524 0.94 -9.74 15.13
CA TYR A 524 1.72 -10.75 14.40
C TYR A 524 2.88 -11.35 15.20
N VAL A 525 3.49 -10.60 16.14
CA VAL A 525 4.55 -11.13 17.03
C VAL A 525 3.95 -12.20 17.94
N LYS A 526 2.79 -11.90 18.53
CA LYS A 526 2.02 -12.83 19.36
C LYS A 526 1.69 -14.13 18.62
N ARG A 527 1.29 -14.04 17.35
CA ARG A 527 1.03 -15.20 16.48
C ARG A 527 2.29 -15.96 16.05
N SER A 528 3.46 -15.36 16.21
CA SER A 528 4.74 -15.95 15.84
C SER A 528 5.53 -16.46 17.05
N LEU A 529 5.00 -16.33 18.28
CA LEU A 529 5.74 -16.63 19.51
C LEU A 529 6.32 -18.07 19.53
N CYS A 530 5.55 -19.08 19.13
CA CYS A 530 6.04 -20.47 19.07
C CYS A 530 7.15 -20.65 18.03
N LEU A 531 7.05 -19.97 16.89
CA LEU A 531 8.12 -19.97 15.89
C LEU A 531 9.36 -19.31 16.46
N LEU A 532 9.22 -18.13 17.08
CA LEU A 532 10.35 -17.42 17.68
C LEU A 532 11.06 -18.26 18.75
N ALA A 533 10.31 -18.99 19.58
CA ALA A 533 10.86 -19.93 20.54
C ALA A 533 11.63 -21.09 19.88
N ALA A 534 11.11 -21.63 18.77
CA ALA A 534 11.79 -22.67 18.01
C ALA A 534 13.10 -22.16 17.36
N LEU A 535 13.06 -20.94 16.83
CA LEU A 535 14.23 -20.30 16.23
C LEU A 535 15.29 -19.96 17.29
N GLU A 536 14.86 -19.52 18.46
CA GLU A 536 15.71 -19.30 19.63
C GLU A 536 16.47 -20.56 20.02
N GLU A 537 15.77 -21.68 20.23
CA GLU A 537 16.38 -22.98 20.58
C GLU A 537 17.37 -23.42 19.51
N CYS A 538 16.95 -23.45 18.24
CA CYS A 538 17.83 -23.79 17.11
C CYS A 538 19.07 -22.90 17.04
N HIS A 539 18.94 -21.60 17.33
CA HIS A 539 20.05 -20.66 17.27
C HIS A 539 21.03 -20.90 18.42
N ILE A 540 20.53 -21.12 19.64
CA ILE A 540 21.34 -21.47 20.81
C ILE A 540 22.12 -22.76 20.56
N GLU A 541 21.47 -23.79 20.03
CA GLU A 541 22.10 -25.08 19.72
C GLU A 541 23.24 -24.93 18.70
N ARG A 542 23.00 -24.19 17.61
CA ARG A 542 24.00 -24.01 16.54
C ARG A 542 25.17 -23.12 16.95
N LYS A 543 24.93 -22.10 17.76
CA LYS A 543 25.95 -21.13 18.21
C LYS A 543 26.50 -21.44 19.60
N TRP A 544 26.22 -22.63 20.14
CA TRP A 544 26.49 -22.99 21.52
C TRP A 544 27.93 -22.71 21.97
N ASP A 545 28.92 -23.11 21.16
CA ASP A 545 30.32 -22.89 21.50
C ASP A 545 30.71 -21.41 21.48
N ASN A 546 30.11 -20.60 20.60
CA ASN A 546 30.37 -19.16 20.59
C ASN A 546 29.70 -18.47 21.77
N ILE A 547 28.44 -18.81 22.07
CA ILE A 547 27.71 -18.32 23.25
C ILE A 547 28.49 -18.64 24.53
N ARG A 548 29.01 -19.87 24.67
CA ARG A 548 29.85 -20.24 25.84
C ARG A 548 31.07 -19.33 25.99
N LYS A 549 31.76 -19.01 24.89
CA LYS A 549 32.92 -18.09 24.90
C LYS A 549 32.51 -16.68 25.29
N LEU A 550 31.42 -16.16 24.72
CA LEU A 550 30.90 -14.83 25.05
C LEU A 550 30.44 -14.72 26.50
N VAL A 551 29.79 -15.76 27.02
CA VAL A 551 29.41 -15.84 28.44
C VAL A 551 30.65 -15.81 29.33
N ALA A 552 31.67 -16.62 29.03
CA ALA A 552 32.91 -16.63 29.80
C ALA A 552 33.58 -15.24 29.79
N ALA A 553 33.65 -14.58 28.63
CA ALA A 553 34.17 -13.22 28.52
C ALA A 553 33.34 -12.22 29.36
N ALA A 554 32.01 -12.28 29.27
CA ALA A 554 31.12 -11.43 30.04
C ALA A 554 31.20 -11.70 31.55
N GLN A 555 31.47 -12.93 32.00
CA GLN A 555 31.69 -13.24 33.43
C GLN A 555 32.96 -12.58 33.99
N TRP A 556 33.95 -12.32 33.13
CA TRP A 556 35.15 -11.54 33.48
C TRP A 556 34.86 -10.04 33.48
N GLU A 557 34.13 -9.55 32.49
CA GLU A 557 33.78 -8.13 32.37
C GLU A 557 32.78 -7.68 33.46
N TYR A 558 31.83 -8.54 33.84
CA TYR A 558 30.76 -8.28 34.80
C TYR A 558 30.82 -9.23 36.01
N PRO A 559 31.85 -9.16 36.87
CA PRO A 559 32.05 -10.13 37.94
C PRO A 559 30.93 -10.14 39.00
N LYS A 560 30.21 -9.02 39.17
CA LYS A 560 29.06 -8.92 40.09
C LYS A 560 27.79 -9.59 39.54
N ASP A 561 27.75 -9.84 38.23
CA ASP A 561 26.57 -10.31 37.51
C ASP A 561 26.76 -11.70 36.92
N ARG A 562 27.75 -12.47 37.39
CA ARG A 562 28.12 -13.79 36.83
C ARG A 562 26.95 -14.76 36.67
N GLU A 563 26.02 -14.76 37.63
CA GLU A 563 24.82 -15.61 37.63
C GLU A 563 23.61 -14.93 36.99
N ARG A 564 23.77 -13.69 36.52
CA ARG A 564 22.70 -12.81 36.00
C ARG A 564 23.01 -12.33 34.60
N LEU A 565 23.76 -13.12 33.84
CA LEU A 565 24.06 -12.81 32.44
C LEU A 565 22.92 -13.25 31.54
N VAL A 566 22.61 -12.44 30.54
CA VAL A 566 21.58 -12.64 29.55
C VAL A 566 22.23 -12.74 28.18
N VAL A 567 21.86 -13.75 27.41
CA VAL A 567 22.30 -13.92 26.02
C VAL A 567 21.33 -13.17 25.11
N GLU A 568 21.80 -12.14 24.43
CA GLU A 568 21.03 -11.43 23.42
C GLU A 568 21.25 -12.07 22.04
N LEU A 569 20.16 -12.50 21.39
CA LEU A 569 20.15 -13.16 20.09
C LEU A 569 19.49 -12.23 19.05
N ALA A 570 20.26 -11.67 18.14
CA ALA A 570 19.74 -10.91 17.01
C ALA A 570 19.43 -11.89 15.87
N LEU A 571 18.22 -12.45 15.87
CA LEU A 571 17.83 -13.53 14.94
C LEU A 571 17.93 -13.11 13.46
N ASP A 572 17.65 -11.85 13.16
CA ASP A 572 17.75 -11.30 11.80
C ASP A 572 19.21 -11.16 11.34
N ARG A 573 20.14 -10.81 12.23
CA ARG A 573 21.56 -10.66 11.87
C ARG A 573 22.40 -11.90 12.09
N ASN A 574 21.84 -12.92 12.73
CA ASN A 574 22.57 -14.11 13.16
C ASN A 574 23.79 -13.75 14.05
N GLU A 575 23.60 -12.72 14.89
CA GLU A 575 24.58 -12.18 15.83
C GLU A 575 24.16 -12.51 17.27
N GLU A 576 25.15 -12.70 18.14
CA GLU A 576 24.98 -13.03 19.55
C GLU A 576 25.84 -12.12 20.42
N SER A 577 25.29 -11.66 21.53
CA SER A 577 26.02 -10.89 22.53
C SER A 577 25.56 -11.27 23.95
N VAL A 578 26.34 -10.89 24.97
CA VAL A 578 26.03 -11.23 26.36
C VAL A 578 26.16 -9.98 27.23
N GLY A 579 25.18 -9.73 28.07
CA GLY A 579 25.18 -8.59 29.00
C GLY A 579 24.42 -8.91 30.29
N PRO A 580 24.57 -8.07 31.33
CA PRO A 580 23.89 -8.29 32.60
C PRO A 580 22.37 -8.05 32.50
N LEU A 581 21.59 -8.81 33.28
CA LEU A 581 20.11 -8.76 33.32
C LEU A 581 19.56 -7.36 33.57
N ARG A 582 20.26 -6.55 34.37
CA ARG A 582 19.87 -5.16 34.65
C ARG A 582 19.65 -4.30 33.40
N HIS A 583 20.33 -4.61 32.28
CA HIS A 583 20.16 -3.89 31.02
C HIS A 583 18.79 -4.17 30.36
N TYR A 584 18.10 -5.24 30.77
CA TYR A 584 16.85 -5.71 30.16
C TYR A 584 15.64 -5.59 31.10
N LEU A 585 15.78 -4.98 32.28
CA LEU A 585 14.70 -4.88 33.26
C LEU A 585 13.48 -4.09 32.75
N PHE A 586 13.69 -3.21 31.76
CA PHE A 586 12.62 -2.47 31.11
C PHE A 586 11.56 -3.38 30.45
N LEU A 587 11.90 -4.64 30.14
CA LEU A 587 10.96 -5.62 29.58
C LEU A 587 9.89 -6.09 30.57
N PHE A 588 10.13 -5.98 31.88
CA PHE A 588 9.34 -6.66 32.91
C PHE A 588 8.37 -5.76 33.69
N ASN A 589 7.96 -4.60 33.15
CA ASN A 589 6.95 -3.69 33.73
C ASN A 589 7.09 -3.45 35.25
N GLY A 590 8.28 -3.03 35.70
CA GLY A 590 8.50 -2.62 37.08
C GLY A 590 8.78 -3.77 38.06
N LEU A 591 8.99 -5.00 37.60
CA LEU A 591 9.62 -6.02 38.44
C LEU A 591 11.07 -5.62 38.75
N SER A 592 11.46 -5.76 40.00
CA SER A 592 12.86 -5.64 40.41
C SER A 592 13.70 -6.80 39.87
N GLU A 593 15.01 -6.58 39.75
CA GLU A 593 15.93 -7.62 39.28
C GLU A 593 15.84 -8.90 40.12
N ASN A 594 15.77 -8.77 41.44
CA ASN A 594 15.68 -9.92 42.34
C ASN A 594 14.34 -10.68 42.18
N GLU A 595 13.25 -9.98 41.86
CA GLU A 595 11.96 -10.63 41.57
C GLU A 595 12.01 -11.40 40.24
N VAL A 596 12.62 -10.83 39.21
CA VAL A 596 12.83 -11.52 37.93
C VAL A 596 13.68 -12.76 38.16
N VAL A 597 14.78 -12.63 38.91
CA VAL A 597 15.67 -13.73 39.23
C VAL A 597 14.94 -14.85 39.97
N SER A 598 14.29 -14.49 41.08
CA SER A 598 13.56 -15.45 41.92
C SER A 598 12.49 -16.22 41.15
N ARG A 599 11.71 -15.52 40.31
CA ARG A 599 10.63 -16.16 39.53
C ARG A 599 11.17 -17.13 38.49
N LEU A 600 12.22 -16.76 37.75
CA LEU A 600 12.81 -17.63 36.74
C LEU A 600 13.49 -18.85 37.37
N SER A 601 14.24 -18.66 38.47
CA SER A 601 14.84 -19.77 39.22
C SER A 601 13.79 -20.74 39.77
N SER A 602 12.64 -20.25 40.24
CA SER A 602 11.55 -21.10 40.75
C SER A 602 10.78 -21.87 39.68
N SER A 603 10.78 -21.37 38.43
CA SER A 603 9.95 -21.92 37.35
C SER A 603 10.68 -22.95 36.49
N CYS A 604 11.97 -23.19 36.75
CA CYS A 604 12.82 -24.08 35.98
C CYS A 604 13.25 -25.31 36.82
N PRO A 605 12.35 -26.27 37.07
CA PRO A 605 12.59 -27.35 38.04
C PRO A 605 13.60 -28.41 37.58
N ASN A 606 14.10 -28.35 36.33
CA ASN A 606 15.00 -29.36 35.79
C ASN A 606 16.45 -28.84 35.65
N PRO A 607 17.32 -29.06 36.66
CA PRO A 607 18.74 -28.68 36.61
C PRO A 607 19.57 -29.50 35.60
N ARG A 608 18.95 -30.41 34.84
CA ARG A 608 19.62 -31.29 33.86
C ARG A 608 19.76 -30.70 32.46
N ASP A 609 19.15 -29.56 32.16
CA ASP A 609 19.54 -28.83 30.95
C ASP A 609 20.84 -28.09 31.24
N HIS A 610 21.96 -28.76 30.96
CA HIS A 610 23.32 -28.20 31.00
C HIS A 610 23.45 -26.85 30.27
N LEU A 611 22.52 -26.57 29.34
CA LEU A 611 22.42 -25.31 28.63
C LEU A 611 22.13 -24.11 29.55
N ARG A 612 21.32 -24.28 30.61
CA ARG A 612 20.88 -23.20 31.52
C ARG A 612 21.84 -22.93 32.68
N GLN A 613 22.94 -23.67 32.79
CA GLN A 613 23.94 -23.46 33.85
C GLN A 613 24.91 -22.31 33.54
N LEU A 614 25.01 -21.89 32.28
CA LEU A 614 26.00 -20.89 31.84
C LEU A 614 25.45 -19.46 31.85
N PHE A 615 24.17 -19.27 31.53
CA PHE A 615 23.51 -17.96 31.50
C PHE A 615 22.09 -18.05 32.05
N PHE A 616 21.57 -16.91 32.48
CA PHE A 616 20.33 -16.82 33.23
C PHE A 616 19.08 -16.98 32.34
N CYS A 617 19.04 -16.23 31.24
CA CYS A 617 18.01 -16.33 30.22
C CYS A 617 18.51 -15.74 28.90
N SER A 618 17.72 -15.87 27.84
CA SER A 618 17.95 -15.19 26.58
C SER A 618 16.99 -14.03 26.37
N VAL A 619 17.42 -13.07 25.55
CA VAL A 619 16.61 -12.00 25.00
C VAL A 619 16.75 -12.06 23.49
N ILE A 620 15.64 -12.02 22.78
CA ILE A 620 15.65 -11.95 21.32
C ILE A 620 15.56 -10.49 20.91
N THR A 621 16.45 -10.11 20.01
CA THR A 621 16.35 -8.85 19.28
C THR A 621 15.84 -9.15 17.88
N ILE A 622 14.76 -8.46 17.51
CA ILE A 622 14.27 -8.43 16.14
C ILE A 622 14.52 -7.04 15.61
N ASN A 623 15.49 -6.91 14.70
CA ASN A 623 15.67 -5.68 13.94
C ASN A 623 14.75 -5.73 12.72
N ASP A 624 13.51 -5.30 12.89
CA ASP A 624 12.73 -4.93 11.72
C ASP A 624 13.34 -3.64 11.20
N ARG A 625 14.03 -3.67 10.06
CA ARG A 625 14.74 -2.50 9.48
C ARG A 625 13.85 -1.25 9.36
N TYR A 626 12.54 -1.44 9.39
CA TYR A 626 11.54 -0.39 9.26
C TYR A 626 10.90 0.01 10.59
N LEU A 627 11.03 -0.80 11.64
CA LEU A 627 10.58 -0.47 12.99
C LEU A 627 11.77 -0.23 13.91
N SER A 628 11.52 0.35 15.08
CA SER A 628 12.53 0.37 16.13
C SER A 628 12.95 -1.05 16.52
N ARG A 629 14.24 -1.28 16.75
CA ARG A 629 14.79 -2.53 17.34
C ARG A 629 13.89 -3.00 18.50
N GLN A 630 13.30 -4.18 18.35
CA GLN A 630 12.44 -4.76 19.38
C GLN A 630 13.21 -5.78 20.21
N PHE A 631 13.14 -5.63 21.54
CA PHE A 631 13.69 -6.58 22.49
C PHE A 631 12.55 -7.41 23.07
N LEU A 632 12.70 -8.73 23.04
CA LEU A 632 11.73 -9.70 23.51
C LEU A 632 12.39 -10.60 24.55
N PHE A 633 11.75 -10.78 25.71
CA PHE A 633 12.21 -11.81 26.65
C PHE A 633 12.08 -13.20 26.03
N SER A 634 13.02 -14.12 26.30
CA SER A 634 13.05 -15.50 25.78
C SER A 634 11.65 -16.11 25.56
N PRO A 635 11.17 -16.18 24.30
CA PRO A 635 9.94 -16.88 23.94
C PRO A 635 9.91 -18.33 24.41
N CYS A 636 11.00 -19.08 24.28
CA CYS A 636 11.14 -20.44 24.77
C CYS A 636 10.88 -20.49 26.28
N THR A 637 11.62 -19.70 27.06
CA THR A 637 11.47 -19.68 28.52
C THR A 637 10.07 -19.25 28.95
N ALA A 638 9.50 -18.22 28.30
CA ALA A 638 8.17 -17.73 28.63
C ALA A 638 7.07 -18.77 28.33
N LEU A 639 7.20 -19.52 27.24
CA LEU A 639 6.29 -20.61 26.91
C LEU A 639 6.44 -21.78 27.88
N ASP A 640 7.67 -22.18 28.24
CA ASP A 640 7.92 -23.24 29.20
C ASP A 640 7.30 -22.93 30.56
N MET A 641 7.41 -21.68 31.02
CA MET A 641 6.79 -21.23 32.28
C MET A 641 5.26 -21.37 32.28
N GLU A 642 4.61 -21.29 31.12
CA GLU A 642 3.16 -21.53 30.99
C GLU A 642 2.85 -23.02 30.93
N ILE A 643 3.71 -23.82 30.28
CA ILE A 643 3.45 -25.24 30.01
C ILE A 643 3.71 -26.12 31.23
N VAL A 644 4.71 -25.81 32.08
CA VAL A 644 5.13 -26.67 33.20
C VAL A 644 3.93 -26.91 34.15
N PRO A 645 3.31 -28.09 34.11
CA PRO A 645 2.22 -28.42 35.01
C PRO A 645 2.84 -28.71 36.39
N GLN A 646 2.17 -28.31 37.46
CA GLN A 646 2.50 -28.73 38.82
C GLN A 646 2.20 -30.22 39.07
N THR A 647 2.64 -31.13 38.18
CA THR A 647 2.65 -32.58 38.42
C THR A 647 3.41 -32.94 39.71
N LEU A 648 4.30 -32.05 40.18
CA LEU A 648 5.03 -32.20 41.44
C LEU A 648 4.21 -31.95 42.72
N SER A 649 2.97 -31.44 42.64
CA SER A 649 2.15 -31.21 43.85
C SER A 649 1.28 -32.39 44.28
N ARG A 650 1.12 -33.44 43.45
CA ARG A 650 0.27 -34.60 43.78
C ARG A 650 0.91 -35.64 44.71
N ASN A 651 2.18 -35.51 45.05
CA ASN A 651 2.87 -36.42 45.98
C ASN A 651 2.95 -35.91 47.43
N ARG A 652 2.20 -34.87 47.82
CA ARG A 652 2.04 -34.48 49.23
C ARG A 652 0.61 -34.79 49.71
N GLN A 653 0.48 -35.94 50.38
CA GLN A 653 -0.55 -36.32 51.37
C GLN A 653 -1.99 -36.63 50.88
N CYS A 654 -2.24 -37.91 50.61
CA CYS A 654 -3.28 -38.67 51.32
C CYS A 654 -2.59 -39.85 52.02
N VAL A 655 -2.15 -39.64 53.27
CA VAL A 655 -1.98 -40.66 54.30
C VAL A 655 -2.79 -40.18 55.49
#